data_AF-A5V017-F1
#
_entry.id   AF-A5V017-F1
#
_cell.length_a   1.000
_cell.length_b   1.000
_cell.length_c   1.000
_cell.angle_alpha   90.00
_cell.angle_beta   90.00
_cell.angle_gamma   90.00
#
_symmetry.space_group_name_H-M   'P 1'
#
loop_
_entity.id
_entity.type
_entity.pdbx_description
1 polymer ?
#
loop_
_entity_poly.entity_id
_entity_poly.type
_entity_poly.pdbx_seq_one_letter_code
_entity_poly.pdbx_strand_id
1 'polypeptide(L)'
;MLQMNHNRLYRDVAHALVAALCALLTISIANASVWPLVIDIGGRDARFAHGFHDPETDVDAAIRFRWSDGDSTVALPRPPALTPSSLILRLPNGRPTDAPLPHVTLTTDGRELVSFTPPDYRPRIYRLILPPDEHLDWALRIGMISDAISTPTDTRALGIVVDTVILAPLRTPVILPSLWVALCALFIGGLGYTQPRVLGLAWRSALAVSLGLSALIALIIVLRPLETLPFLQRFAFILAAGCTGGLLLHLFIPLTNERDQSAPRLSGAHIPTLLATAWWMLPLAQGLISNDGAPLIFPPRPVIWIGAGTIVMLLIVHLVMHQRPRDHVYAAVLIVLSLGAFAHLMYSISFAYTRQAPDFWILFRGAREWTRGGSMYDIEAVLTNHFGHVFKVPPFYGMLFVPFVTMDGLTVLLGHRIMNTLLIVATALIWLRMWRIPFVSLSAAGLLIVFNFRPLADTLAYGQIDLVLLFLLTLALWALRSGRDTAAGALVALGTLFKIYPILLLAFFVVKGHWRALIGFVVGMAVCNSIAVAVIGWDEHLTYLTRVLPNIGGTTSWVENQTISGFLARLTDSPRSATIYQNEMVRLLGTFLSAVVSLAVCMLALRPTSRDSTGYALQYSMFLLLMVLASPAAWMHYETLLVVPFGALVLHLHERSVSLPYATLLALSFALIAYGNQWSFYDGTIHGILTIAGVSYKFYGMLLLGGVLAFEALREPAPALLPHLARLIARSGQ
;
A
#
# COMPACT_ATOMS: atom_id res chain seq x y z
N MET A 1 -4.90 -21.53 -39.55
CA MET A 1 -5.04 -20.88 -38.22
C MET A 1 -4.12 -21.52 -37.16
N LEU A 2 -4.07 -22.85 -37.02
CA LEU A 2 -3.14 -23.55 -36.09
C LEU A 2 -1.65 -23.24 -36.34
N GLN A 3 -1.20 -23.18 -37.59
CA GLN A 3 0.21 -22.89 -37.95
C GLN A 3 0.62 -21.43 -37.66
N MET A 4 -0.30 -20.47 -37.79
CA MET A 4 -0.07 -19.05 -37.44
C MET A 4 0.06 -18.86 -35.92
N ASN A 5 -0.68 -19.61 -35.11
CA ASN A 5 -0.57 -19.56 -33.65
C ASN A 5 0.75 -20.14 -33.15
N HIS A 6 1.26 -21.20 -33.78
CA HIS A 6 2.57 -21.78 -33.44
C HIS A 6 3.71 -20.79 -33.70
N ASN A 7 3.75 -20.16 -34.89
CA ASN A 7 4.77 -19.15 -35.20
C ASN A 7 4.74 -17.94 -34.25
N ARG A 8 3.56 -17.56 -33.74
CA ARG A 8 3.44 -16.48 -32.75
C ARG A 8 4.00 -16.90 -31.38
N LEU A 9 3.69 -18.11 -30.92
CA LEU A 9 4.22 -18.64 -29.67
C LEU A 9 5.74 -18.76 -29.70
N TYR A 10 6.32 -19.34 -30.76
CA TYR A 10 7.78 -19.43 -30.92
C TYR A 10 8.46 -18.06 -30.88
N ARG A 11 7.85 -17.06 -31.55
CA ARG A 11 8.34 -15.68 -31.47
C ARG A 11 8.26 -15.13 -30.06
N ASP A 12 7.14 -15.27 -29.36
CA ASP A 12 7.01 -14.77 -27.98
C ASP A 12 8.01 -15.44 -27.02
N VAL A 13 8.25 -16.75 -27.17
CA VAL A 13 9.29 -17.47 -26.42
C VAL A 13 10.69 -16.93 -26.73
N ALA A 14 11.01 -16.70 -28.01
CA ALA A 14 12.30 -16.13 -28.39
C ALA A 14 12.51 -14.73 -27.80
N HIS A 15 11.50 -13.86 -27.82
CA HIS A 15 11.61 -12.53 -27.20
C HIS A 15 11.71 -12.59 -25.68
N ALA A 16 11.02 -13.53 -25.02
CA ALA A 16 11.17 -13.76 -23.59
C ALA A 16 12.60 -14.19 -23.22
N LEU A 17 13.21 -15.08 -24.04
CA LEU A 17 14.61 -15.49 -23.87
C LEU A 17 15.56 -14.31 -24.10
N VAL A 18 15.35 -13.49 -25.13
CA VAL A 18 16.13 -12.27 -25.37
C VAL A 18 16.02 -11.32 -24.18
N ALA A 19 14.81 -11.09 -23.66
CA ALA A 19 14.60 -10.26 -22.48
C ALA A 19 15.32 -10.81 -21.25
N ALA A 20 15.26 -12.12 -21.01
CA ALA A 20 15.97 -12.80 -19.93
C ALA A 20 17.50 -12.63 -20.05
N LEU A 21 18.07 -12.83 -21.25
CA LEU A 21 19.50 -12.65 -21.50
C LEU A 21 19.95 -11.19 -21.35
N CYS A 22 19.13 -10.23 -21.81
CA CYS A 22 19.41 -8.80 -21.62
C CYS A 22 19.36 -8.40 -20.14
N ALA A 23 18.39 -8.91 -19.39
CA ALA A 23 18.29 -8.69 -17.94
C ALA A 23 19.49 -9.29 -17.21
N LEU A 24 19.87 -10.53 -17.55
CA LEU A 24 21.07 -11.18 -17.03
C LEU A 24 22.30 -10.32 -17.27
N LEU A 25 22.53 -9.87 -18.51
CA LEU A 25 23.68 -9.01 -18.83
C LEU A 25 23.66 -7.70 -18.04
N THR A 26 22.53 -6.99 -18.04
CA THR A 26 22.39 -5.66 -17.43
C THR A 26 22.58 -5.72 -15.90
N ILE A 27 21.92 -6.68 -15.24
CA ILE A 27 22.03 -6.88 -13.79
C ILE A 27 23.42 -7.40 -13.42
N SER A 28 24.04 -8.25 -14.24
CA SER A 28 25.40 -8.74 -14.00
C SER A 28 26.44 -7.61 -14.04
N ILE A 29 26.33 -6.70 -15.02
CA ILE A 29 27.21 -5.53 -15.12
C ILE A 29 27.06 -4.65 -13.87
N ALA A 30 25.82 -4.37 -13.45
CA ALA A 30 25.58 -3.62 -12.23
C ALA A 30 26.16 -4.33 -10.99
N ASN A 31 25.90 -5.63 -10.84
CA ASN A 31 26.41 -6.43 -9.73
C ASN A 31 27.96 -6.48 -9.69
N ALA A 32 28.62 -6.51 -10.84
CA ALA A 32 30.08 -6.49 -10.89
C ALA A 32 30.68 -5.13 -10.46
N SER A 33 29.92 -4.03 -10.61
CA SER A 33 30.39 -2.66 -10.35
C SER A 33 30.32 -2.21 -8.88
N VAL A 34 29.61 -2.94 -8.02
CA VAL A 34 29.29 -2.48 -6.64
C VAL A 34 30.23 -3.00 -5.57
N TRP A 35 31.25 -3.77 -5.93
CA TRP A 35 32.23 -4.31 -4.99
C TRP A 35 33.37 -3.32 -4.71
N PRO A 36 33.94 -3.28 -3.49
CA PRO A 36 33.61 -4.10 -2.32
C PRO A 36 32.32 -3.67 -1.62
N LEU A 37 31.62 -4.65 -1.02
CA LEU A 37 30.46 -4.37 -0.17
C LEU A 37 30.90 -4.18 1.27
N VAL A 38 30.46 -3.09 1.89
CA VAL A 38 30.79 -2.70 3.27
C VAL A 38 29.51 -2.70 4.09
N ILE A 39 29.44 -3.53 5.13
CA ILE A 39 28.36 -3.53 6.11
C ILE A 39 28.86 -2.91 7.40
N ASP A 40 28.20 -1.82 7.80
CA ASP A 40 28.39 -1.12 9.07
C ASP A 40 27.53 -1.78 10.16
N ILE A 41 28.18 -2.47 11.09
CA ILE A 41 27.54 -3.21 12.18
C ILE A 41 27.25 -2.23 13.33
N GLY A 42 25.97 -2.11 13.70
CA GLY A 42 25.45 -1.03 14.54
C GLY A 42 24.80 0.12 13.76
N GLY A 43 24.85 0.08 12.42
CA GLY A 43 24.15 0.99 11.53
C GLY A 43 22.76 0.48 11.09
N ARG A 44 22.53 0.36 9.79
CA ARG A 44 21.31 -0.25 9.21
C ARG A 44 21.53 -1.73 8.91
N ASP A 45 21.90 -2.48 9.96
CA ASP A 45 22.41 -3.85 9.85
C ASP A 45 21.43 -4.93 10.29
N ALA A 46 20.23 -4.56 10.77
CA ALA A 46 19.26 -5.48 11.39
C ALA A 46 18.87 -6.70 10.53
N ARG A 47 19.09 -6.65 9.21
CA ARG A 47 18.89 -7.79 8.32
C ARG A 47 20.12 -8.68 8.16
N PHE A 48 21.30 -8.10 8.28
CA PHE A 48 22.56 -8.77 8.03
C PHE A 48 23.07 -9.43 9.31
N ALA A 49 22.85 -8.80 10.47
CA ALA A 49 23.40 -9.24 11.74
C ALA A 49 22.38 -10.03 12.59
N HIS A 50 22.75 -11.24 12.98
CA HIS A 50 22.03 -12.10 13.93
C HIS A 50 22.96 -12.53 15.07
N GLY A 51 22.43 -12.72 16.28
CA GLY A 51 23.24 -13.04 17.47
C GLY A 51 24.08 -11.86 17.98
N PHE A 52 23.55 -10.64 17.83
CA PHE A 52 24.19 -9.42 18.31
C PHE A 52 23.25 -8.66 19.24
N HIS A 53 23.82 -8.02 20.26
CA HIS A 53 23.11 -7.06 21.12
C HIS A 53 22.81 -5.76 20.36
N ASP A 54 22.03 -4.88 21.01
CA ASP A 54 21.67 -3.58 20.45
C ASP A 54 22.90 -2.73 20.09
N PRO A 55 22.80 -1.84 19.06
CA PRO A 55 23.90 -0.98 18.67
C PRO A 55 24.41 -0.11 19.81
N GLU A 56 25.73 -0.04 19.92
CA GLU A 56 26.44 0.85 20.83
C GLU A 56 27.34 1.80 20.04
N THR A 57 27.77 2.87 20.72
CA THR A 57 28.77 3.80 20.21
C THR A 57 29.97 3.85 21.11
N ASP A 58 31.13 4.15 20.54
CA ASP A 58 32.29 4.53 21.33
C ASP A 58 32.06 5.85 22.09
N VAL A 59 33.02 6.20 22.96
CA VAL A 59 32.92 7.33 23.89
C VAL A 59 32.65 8.67 23.17
N ASP A 60 33.20 8.83 21.96
CA ASP A 60 33.07 10.04 21.15
C ASP A 60 31.92 9.97 20.12
N ALA A 61 31.12 8.89 20.14
CA ALA A 61 30.08 8.58 19.15
C ALA A 61 30.56 8.58 17.68
N ALA A 62 31.85 8.33 17.46
CA ALA A 62 32.51 8.27 16.17
C ALA A 62 32.35 6.90 15.49
N ILE A 63 32.28 5.82 16.28
CA ILE A 63 32.15 4.45 15.78
C ILE A 63 30.89 3.83 16.37
N ARG A 64 30.03 3.29 15.52
CA ARG A 64 28.95 2.38 15.94
C ARG A 64 29.46 0.95 15.84
N PHE A 65 29.07 0.13 16.80
CA PHE A 65 29.41 -1.28 16.84
C PHE A 65 28.29 -2.09 17.50
N ARG A 66 28.40 -3.42 17.42
CA ARG A 66 27.61 -4.33 18.26
C ARG A 66 28.50 -5.34 18.95
N TRP A 67 28.06 -5.76 20.13
CA TRP A 67 28.59 -6.94 20.81
C TRP A 67 27.92 -8.20 20.27
N SER A 68 28.71 -9.22 19.93
CA SER A 68 28.17 -10.56 19.71
C SER A 68 27.72 -11.19 21.02
N ASP A 69 26.73 -12.08 20.96
CA ASP A 69 26.24 -12.84 22.12
C ASP A 69 27.02 -14.14 22.40
N GLY A 70 28.00 -14.46 21.55
CA GLY A 70 28.81 -15.68 21.60
C GLY A 70 28.61 -16.59 20.38
N ASP A 71 27.46 -16.52 19.71
CA ASP A 71 27.20 -17.22 18.45
C ASP A 71 26.45 -16.30 17.49
N SER A 72 27.24 -15.55 16.72
CA SER A 72 26.74 -14.48 15.88
C SER A 72 27.01 -14.73 14.41
N THR A 73 26.14 -14.22 13.55
CA THR A 73 26.26 -14.41 12.10
C THR A 73 25.99 -13.09 11.38
N VAL A 74 26.84 -12.78 10.40
CA VAL A 74 26.60 -11.70 9.43
C VAL A 74 26.35 -12.29 8.05
N ALA A 75 25.17 -12.05 7.49
CA ALA A 75 24.77 -12.43 6.14
C ALA A 75 25.07 -11.30 5.15
N LEU A 76 25.91 -11.56 4.14
CA LEU A 76 26.25 -10.59 3.08
C LEU A 76 25.79 -11.11 1.71
N PRO A 77 25.45 -10.24 0.74
CA PRO A 77 25.22 -10.69 -0.63
C PRO A 77 26.39 -11.56 -1.13
N ARG A 78 26.07 -12.69 -1.78
CA ARG A 78 27.10 -13.61 -2.27
C ARG A 78 28.02 -12.92 -3.29
N PRO A 79 29.35 -13.19 -3.22
CA PRO A 79 30.30 -12.66 -4.17
C PRO A 79 30.07 -13.27 -5.57
N PRO A 80 30.69 -12.68 -6.60
CA PRO A 80 30.75 -13.24 -7.95
C PRO A 80 31.16 -14.72 -7.97
N ALA A 81 30.50 -15.51 -8.81
CA ALA A 81 30.74 -16.94 -8.91
C ALA A 81 32.20 -17.23 -9.27
N LEU A 82 32.72 -18.34 -8.74
CA LEU A 82 34.05 -18.87 -9.04
C LEU A 82 35.22 -17.91 -8.73
N THR A 83 34.97 -16.83 -7.99
CA THR A 83 35.96 -15.79 -7.67
C THR A 83 36.29 -15.83 -6.18
N PRO A 84 37.54 -16.10 -5.77
CA PRO A 84 37.93 -16.02 -4.37
C PRO A 84 37.73 -14.60 -3.86
N SER A 85 37.38 -14.45 -2.58
CA SER A 85 37.04 -13.14 -2.01
C SER A 85 37.85 -12.84 -0.76
N SER A 86 38.26 -11.59 -0.57
CA SER A 86 38.82 -11.09 0.67
C SER A 86 37.69 -10.69 1.62
N LEU A 87 37.63 -11.32 2.79
CA LEU A 87 36.84 -10.89 3.94
C LEU A 87 37.71 -10.00 4.82
N ILE A 88 37.23 -8.81 5.14
CA ILE A 88 37.87 -7.90 6.10
C ILE A 88 36.91 -7.72 7.27
N LEU A 89 37.35 -8.13 8.45
CA LEU A 89 36.59 -8.01 9.70
C LEU A 89 37.33 -7.03 10.61
N ARG A 90 36.68 -5.93 10.98
CA ARG A 90 37.23 -4.98 11.94
C ARG A 90 36.64 -5.27 13.31
N LEU A 91 37.53 -5.56 14.25
CA LEU A 91 37.22 -5.85 15.64
C LEU A 91 37.80 -4.70 16.49
N PRO A 92 36.97 -3.74 16.91
CA PRO A 92 37.39 -2.69 17.85
C PRO A 92 37.96 -3.23 19.16
N ASN A 93 37.57 -4.46 19.55
CA ASN A 93 37.97 -5.13 20.80
C ASN A 93 37.70 -4.28 22.06
N GLY A 94 36.50 -4.43 22.64
CA GLY A 94 36.04 -3.64 23.79
C GLY A 94 36.03 -4.36 25.13
N ARG A 95 36.67 -5.55 25.25
CA ARG A 95 36.63 -6.31 26.51
C ARG A 95 37.43 -5.60 27.61
N PRO A 96 36.95 -5.63 28.88
CA PRO A 96 37.74 -5.19 30.01
C PRO A 96 39.09 -5.90 30.06
N THR A 97 40.16 -5.19 30.43
CA THR A 97 41.53 -5.71 30.43
C THR A 97 41.75 -6.83 31.46
N ASP A 98 40.86 -6.95 32.43
CA ASP A 98 40.82 -7.97 33.48
C ASP A 98 40.02 -9.22 33.08
N ALA A 99 39.33 -9.19 31.93
CA ALA A 99 38.58 -10.34 31.41
C ALA A 99 39.40 -11.19 30.44
N PRO A 100 39.20 -12.51 30.36
CA PRO A 100 39.97 -13.36 29.45
C PRO A 100 39.77 -12.97 27.97
N LEU A 101 40.85 -13.09 27.18
CA LEU A 101 40.80 -12.92 25.73
C LEU A 101 39.88 -13.99 25.11
N PRO A 102 38.97 -13.64 24.18
CA PRO A 102 38.04 -14.60 23.61
C PRO A 102 38.76 -15.56 22.67
N HIS A 103 38.47 -16.85 22.75
CA HIS A 103 38.67 -17.73 21.61
C HIS A 103 37.62 -17.41 20.55
N VAL A 104 38.05 -17.16 19.30
CA VAL A 104 37.17 -16.77 18.18
C VAL A 104 37.33 -17.78 17.05
N THR A 105 36.22 -18.38 16.66
CA THR A 105 36.10 -19.24 15.49
C THR A 105 35.26 -18.54 14.43
N LEU A 106 35.86 -18.30 13.27
CA LEU A 106 35.16 -17.76 12.11
C LEU A 106 34.71 -18.90 11.21
N THR A 107 33.48 -18.82 10.73
CA THR A 107 32.89 -19.82 9.82
C THR A 107 32.30 -19.16 8.58
N THR A 108 32.23 -19.90 7.47
CA THR A 108 31.47 -19.55 6.27
C THR A 108 30.43 -20.62 6.00
N ASP A 109 29.16 -20.24 5.95
CA ASP A 109 28.03 -21.16 5.75
C ASP A 109 28.12 -22.42 6.64
N GLY A 110 28.56 -22.22 7.90
CA GLY A 110 28.72 -23.28 8.90
C GLY A 110 30.02 -24.07 8.84
N ARG A 111 30.90 -23.83 7.85
CA ARG A 111 32.23 -24.45 7.76
C ARG A 111 33.28 -23.58 8.45
N GLU A 112 34.08 -24.17 9.33
CA GLU A 112 35.18 -23.46 9.98
C GLU A 112 36.21 -22.96 8.97
N LEU A 113 36.53 -21.66 9.06
CA LEU A 113 37.59 -21.02 8.29
C LEU A 113 38.90 -20.95 9.07
N VAL A 114 38.81 -20.44 10.30
CA VAL A 114 39.95 -20.25 11.19
C VAL A 114 39.47 -20.10 12.62
N SER A 115 40.27 -20.60 13.55
CA SER A 115 40.13 -20.35 14.99
C SER A 115 41.38 -19.66 15.52
N PHE A 116 41.22 -18.60 16.29
CA PHE A 116 42.32 -17.83 16.86
C PHE A 116 41.93 -17.13 18.17
N THR A 117 42.93 -16.69 18.93
CA THR A 117 42.73 -15.81 20.09
C THR A 117 43.35 -14.46 19.76
N PRO A 118 42.63 -13.33 19.88
CA PRO A 118 43.23 -12.00 19.72
C PRO A 118 44.44 -11.85 20.67
N PRO A 119 45.57 -11.29 20.22
CA PRO A 119 46.78 -11.26 21.05
C PRO A 119 46.74 -10.18 22.15
N ASP A 120 45.86 -9.19 22.03
CA ASP A 120 45.64 -8.10 22.97
C ASP A 120 44.23 -7.50 22.80
N TYR A 121 43.87 -6.56 23.68
CA TYR A 121 42.59 -5.83 23.65
C TYR A 121 42.58 -4.64 22.68
N ARG A 122 43.57 -4.51 21.77
CA ARG A 122 43.62 -3.36 20.86
C ARG A 122 42.72 -3.60 19.64
N PRO A 123 42.17 -2.53 19.03
CA PRO A 123 41.46 -2.63 17.76
C PRO A 123 42.31 -3.29 16.69
N ARG A 124 41.74 -4.27 15.96
CA ARG A 124 42.44 -5.02 14.90
C ARG A 124 41.57 -5.20 13.67
N ILE A 125 42.24 -5.31 12.53
CA ILE A 125 41.63 -5.62 11.24
C ILE A 125 42.13 -6.99 10.80
N TYR A 126 41.23 -7.96 10.72
CA TYR A 126 41.49 -9.30 10.25
C TYR A 126 41.16 -9.38 8.75
N ARG A 127 42.08 -9.94 7.96
CA ARG A 127 41.91 -10.13 6.51
C ARG A 127 42.05 -11.61 6.18
N LEU A 128 41.00 -12.19 5.62
CA LEU A 128 40.95 -13.61 5.28
C LEU A 128 40.64 -13.76 3.80
N ILE A 129 41.23 -14.78 3.17
CA ILE A 129 40.88 -15.18 1.81
C ILE A 129 39.85 -16.30 1.92
N LEU A 130 38.67 -16.05 1.37
CA LEU A 130 37.60 -17.02 1.24
C LEU A 130 37.73 -17.75 -0.10
N PRO A 131 37.68 -19.10 -0.10
CA PRO A 131 37.61 -19.84 -1.35
C PRO A 131 36.30 -19.50 -2.09
N PRO A 132 36.25 -19.70 -3.42
CA PRO A 132 35.00 -19.61 -4.15
C PRO A 132 34.00 -20.64 -3.60
N ASP A 133 32.80 -20.19 -3.24
CA ASP A 133 31.74 -21.05 -2.72
C ASP A 133 30.38 -20.62 -3.29
N GLU A 134 29.69 -21.56 -3.92
CA GLU A 134 28.47 -21.29 -4.70
C GLU A 134 27.30 -22.09 -4.16
N HIS A 135 26.22 -21.37 -3.79
CA HIS A 135 24.97 -21.95 -3.32
C HIS A 135 23.79 -21.19 -3.93
N LEU A 136 22.65 -21.86 -4.05
CA LEU A 136 21.38 -21.26 -4.47
C LEU A 136 20.72 -20.46 -3.33
N ASP A 137 21.44 -19.46 -2.84
CA ASP A 137 21.00 -18.56 -1.78
C ASP A 137 21.57 -17.16 -2.02
N TRP A 138 20.87 -16.13 -1.56
CA TRP A 138 21.30 -14.74 -1.72
C TRP A 138 22.51 -14.39 -0.85
N ALA A 139 22.63 -15.03 0.32
CA ALA A 139 23.60 -14.67 1.34
C ALA A 139 24.77 -15.65 1.46
N LEU A 140 25.98 -15.13 1.59
CA LEU A 140 27.12 -15.79 2.24
C LEU A 140 27.05 -15.46 3.74
N ARG A 141 26.99 -16.47 4.61
CA ARG A 141 26.92 -16.27 6.06
C ARG A 141 28.31 -16.39 6.68
N ILE A 142 28.75 -15.33 7.33
CA ILE A 142 29.97 -15.30 8.14
C ILE A 142 29.58 -15.52 9.60
N GLY A 143 29.82 -16.73 10.10
CA GLY A 143 29.63 -17.04 11.52
C GLY A 143 30.83 -16.61 12.34
N MET A 144 30.55 -16.15 13.55
CA MET A 144 31.49 -15.63 14.53
C MET A 144 31.11 -16.24 15.87
N ILE A 145 31.74 -17.38 16.17
CA ILE A 145 31.57 -18.09 17.43
C ILE A 145 32.70 -17.62 18.35
N SER A 146 32.37 -17.19 19.55
CA SER A 146 33.36 -16.78 20.53
C SER A 146 32.94 -17.12 21.94
N ASP A 147 33.92 -17.40 22.82
CA ASP A 147 33.66 -17.40 24.26
C ASP A 147 32.96 -16.09 24.64
N ALA A 148 31.92 -16.11 25.45
CA ALA A 148 31.23 -14.91 25.92
C ALA A 148 31.41 -14.73 27.44
N ILE A 149 31.53 -13.49 27.88
CA ILE A 149 31.66 -13.13 29.31
C ILE A 149 30.47 -12.30 29.76
N SER A 150 30.16 -12.30 31.04
CA SER A 150 29.32 -11.27 31.67
C SER A 150 30.14 -10.56 32.74
N THR A 151 29.79 -9.31 33.02
CA THR A 151 30.46 -8.51 34.07
C THR A 151 29.46 -8.22 35.19
N PRO A 152 29.91 -7.88 36.42
CA PRO A 152 28.99 -7.50 37.49
C PRO A 152 28.05 -6.34 37.14
N THR A 153 28.45 -5.49 36.20
CA THR A 153 27.71 -4.30 35.74
C THR A 153 26.94 -4.53 34.44
N ASP A 154 27.20 -5.62 33.72
CA ASP A 154 26.52 -5.97 32.46
C ASP A 154 26.27 -7.48 32.40
N THR A 155 25.00 -7.86 32.51
CA THR A 155 24.54 -9.25 32.54
C THR A 155 24.44 -9.89 31.15
N ARG A 156 24.68 -9.13 30.07
CA ARG A 156 24.67 -9.67 28.72
C ARG A 156 25.85 -10.63 28.52
N ALA A 157 25.67 -11.62 27.66
CA ALA A 157 26.78 -12.43 27.16
C ALA A 157 27.56 -11.60 26.12
N LEU A 158 28.75 -11.14 26.47
CA LEU A 158 29.59 -10.28 25.64
C LEU A 158 30.71 -11.10 24.99
N GLY A 159 30.54 -11.43 23.72
CA GLY A 159 31.55 -12.10 22.89
C GLY A 159 32.62 -11.13 22.40
N ILE A 160 32.61 -10.86 21.10
CA ILE A 160 33.49 -9.90 20.41
C ILE A 160 32.73 -8.64 20.00
N VAL A 161 33.46 -7.55 19.80
CA VAL A 161 32.91 -6.30 19.26
C VAL A 161 33.18 -6.27 17.76
N VAL A 162 32.15 -5.99 16.96
CA VAL A 162 32.25 -5.84 15.50
C VAL A 162 31.65 -4.50 15.11
N ASP A 163 32.38 -3.71 14.33
CA ASP A 163 31.90 -2.46 13.74
C ASP A 163 31.76 -2.54 12.22
N THR A 164 32.58 -3.33 11.53
CA THR A 164 32.57 -3.35 10.07
C THR A 164 32.95 -4.71 9.51
N VAL A 165 32.17 -5.16 8.54
CA VAL A 165 32.46 -6.34 7.71
C VAL A 165 32.52 -5.91 6.25
N ILE A 166 33.63 -6.20 5.57
CA ILE A 166 33.83 -5.89 4.15
C ILE A 166 34.07 -7.17 3.38
N LEU A 167 33.36 -7.33 2.26
CA LEU A 167 33.58 -8.42 1.32
C LEU A 167 34.03 -7.86 -0.04
N ALA A 168 35.18 -8.34 -0.52
CA ALA A 168 35.83 -7.83 -1.72
C ALA A 168 36.31 -9.01 -2.61
N PRO A 169 35.69 -9.27 -3.78
CA PRO A 169 36.17 -10.27 -4.72
C PRO A 169 37.58 -9.94 -5.20
N LEU A 170 38.46 -10.94 -5.30
CA LEU A 170 39.79 -10.76 -5.88
C LEU A 170 39.66 -10.54 -7.39
N ARG A 171 40.51 -9.66 -7.96
CA ARG A 171 40.37 -9.23 -9.36
C ARG A 171 40.53 -10.40 -10.32
N THR A 172 39.49 -10.65 -11.11
CA THR A 172 39.49 -11.53 -12.27
C THR A 172 39.05 -10.74 -13.51
N PRO A 173 39.49 -11.13 -14.72
CA PRO A 173 39.12 -10.42 -15.95
C PRO A 173 37.63 -10.54 -16.30
N VAL A 174 36.93 -11.56 -15.77
CA VAL A 174 35.49 -11.75 -15.95
C VAL A 174 34.86 -12.00 -14.59
N ILE A 175 33.95 -11.11 -14.20
CA ILE A 175 33.19 -11.21 -12.94
C ILE A 175 31.81 -11.77 -13.30
N LEU A 176 31.64 -13.08 -13.11
CA LEU A 176 30.34 -13.73 -13.28
C LEU A 176 29.47 -13.47 -12.05
N PRO A 177 28.18 -13.12 -12.20
CA PRO A 177 27.28 -13.04 -11.04
C PRO A 177 27.22 -14.41 -10.33
N SER A 178 26.86 -14.42 -9.05
CA SER A 178 26.47 -15.67 -8.40
C SER A 178 25.29 -16.32 -9.15
N LEU A 179 25.16 -17.63 -9.03
CA LEU A 179 24.09 -18.41 -9.64
C LEU A 179 22.72 -17.89 -9.20
N TRP A 180 22.59 -17.47 -7.93
CA TRP A 180 21.38 -16.85 -7.41
C TRP A 180 21.00 -15.56 -8.14
N VAL A 181 21.95 -14.63 -8.29
CA VAL A 181 21.73 -13.36 -9.01
C VAL A 181 21.43 -13.62 -10.48
N ALA A 182 22.13 -14.55 -11.11
CA ALA A 182 21.92 -14.93 -12.50
C ALA A 182 20.49 -15.47 -12.73
N LEU A 183 20.03 -16.39 -11.88
CA LEU A 183 18.69 -16.95 -11.95
C LEU A 183 17.62 -15.86 -11.73
N CYS A 184 17.79 -15.03 -10.70
CA CYS A 184 16.87 -13.91 -10.45
C CYS A 184 16.77 -12.99 -11.67
N ALA A 185 17.91 -12.62 -12.28
CA ALA A 185 17.94 -11.75 -13.45
C ALA A 185 17.24 -12.39 -14.67
N LEU A 186 17.47 -13.68 -14.92
CA LEU A 186 16.77 -14.42 -15.99
C LEU A 186 15.26 -14.44 -15.77
N PHE A 187 14.80 -14.73 -14.53
CA PHE A 187 13.38 -14.72 -14.19
C PHE A 187 12.77 -13.31 -14.30
N ILE A 188 13.47 -12.27 -13.83
CA ILE A 188 13.03 -10.87 -13.95
C ILE A 188 12.84 -10.50 -15.42
N GLY A 189 13.81 -10.78 -16.30
CA GLY A 189 13.69 -10.45 -17.71
C GLY A 189 12.62 -11.27 -18.44
N GLY A 190 12.60 -12.58 -18.22
CA GLY A 190 11.64 -13.50 -18.85
C GLY A 190 10.20 -13.24 -18.41
N LEU A 191 9.95 -13.14 -17.10
CA LEU A 191 8.62 -12.83 -16.57
C LEU A 191 8.24 -11.36 -16.82
N GLY A 192 9.20 -10.44 -16.79
CA GLY A 192 9.00 -9.03 -17.13
C GLY A 192 8.54 -8.81 -18.57
N TYR A 193 8.91 -9.71 -19.49
CA TYR A 193 8.33 -9.76 -20.85
C TYR A 193 6.97 -10.48 -20.86
N THR A 194 6.91 -11.65 -20.22
CA THR A 194 5.75 -12.55 -20.30
C THR A 194 4.50 -11.92 -19.68
N GLN A 195 4.62 -11.28 -18.52
CA GLN A 195 3.48 -10.72 -17.80
C GLN A 195 2.75 -9.65 -18.63
N PRO A 196 3.40 -8.56 -19.11
CA PRO A 196 2.73 -7.60 -20.00
C PRO A 196 2.15 -8.24 -21.26
N ARG A 197 2.83 -9.24 -21.81
CA ARG A 197 2.40 -9.94 -23.03
C ARG A 197 1.12 -10.74 -22.82
N VAL A 198 1.00 -11.43 -21.69
CA VAL A 198 -0.24 -12.10 -21.25
C VAL A 198 -1.33 -11.07 -20.97
N LEU A 199 -0.99 -9.90 -20.43
CA LEU A 199 -1.95 -8.81 -20.20
C LEU A 199 -2.33 -8.02 -21.47
N GLY A 200 -1.90 -8.48 -22.65
CA GLY A 200 -2.35 -7.96 -23.93
C GLY A 200 -1.51 -6.83 -24.52
N LEU A 201 -0.32 -6.54 -23.97
CA LEU A 201 0.63 -5.62 -24.61
C LEU A 201 1.22 -6.25 -25.88
N ALA A 202 1.53 -5.40 -26.86
CA ALA A 202 2.31 -5.79 -28.04
C ALA A 202 3.73 -6.20 -27.64
N TRP A 203 4.36 -7.09 -28.40
CA TRP A 203 5.69 -7.64 -28.09
C TRP A 203 6.76 -6.54 -27.91
N ARG A 204 6.70 -5.46 -28.71
CA ARG A 204 7.65 -4.33 -28.60
C ARG A 204 7.51 -3.61 -27.26
N SER A 205 6.28 -3.33 -26.85
CA SER A 205 5.99 -2.69 -25.57
C SER A 205 6.34 -3.61 -24.40
N ALA A 206 6.02 -4.91 -24.50
CA ALA A 206 6.38 -5.89 -23.48
C ALA A 206 7.91 -6.02 -23.32
N LEU A 207 8.65 -6.03 -24.43
CA LEU A 207 10.11 -6.02 -24.41
C LEU A 207 10.66 -4.73 -23.79
N ALA A 208 10.14 -3.57 -24.20
CA ALA A 208 10.55 -2.29 -23.63
C ALA A 208 10.30 -2.20 -22.12
N VAL A 209 9.14 -2.70 -21.64
CA VAL A 209 8.82 -2.77 -20.21
C VAL A 209 9.82 -3.67 -19.48
N SER A 210 10.13 -4.85 -20.01
CA SER A 210 11.09 -5.77 -19.39
C SER A 210 12.51 -5.18 -19.31
N LEU A 211 12.98 -4.57 -20.40
CA LEU A 211 14.29 -3.93 -20.47
C LEU A 211 14.35 -2.71 -19.52
N GLY A 212 13.32 -1.89 -19.50
CA GLY A 212 13.22 -0.74 -18.59
C GLY A 212 13.20 -1.15 -17.12
N LEU A 213 12.46 -2.20 -16.77
CA LEU A 213 12.44 -2.76 -15.42
C LEU A 213 13.83 -3.29 -15.02
N SER A 214 14.49 -4.03 -15.91
CA SER A 214 15.82 -4.58 -15.67
C SER A 214 16.87 -3.48 -15.50
N ALA A 215 16.81 -2.43 -16.32
CA ALA A 215 17.68 -1.27 -16.22
C ALA A 215 17.44 -0.48 -14.92
N LEU A 216 16.18 -0.32 -14.50
CA LEU A 216 15.84 0.32 -13.24
C LEU A 216 16.38 -0.48 -12.05
N ILE A 217 16.18 -1.81 -12.03
CA ILE A 217 16.72 -2.68 -10.97
C ILE A 217 18.25 -2.59 -10.96
N ALA A 218 18.90 -2.64 -12.12
CA ALA A 218 20.35 -2.50 -12.24
C ALA A 218 20.84 -1.13 -11.71
N LEU A 219 20.13 -0.04 -12.01
CA LEU A 219 20.44 1.29 -11.46
C LEU A 219 20.31 1.31 -9.93
N ILE A 220 19.27 0.70 -9.38
CA ILE A 220 19.09 0.64 -7.91
C ILE A 220 20.18 -0.24 -7.27
N ILE A 221 20.61 -1.33 -7.91
CA ILE A 221 21.78 -2.12 -7.46
C ILE A 221 23.02 -1.22 -7.36
N VAL A 222 23.32 -0.43 -8.40
CA VAL A 222 24.49 0.49 -8.40
C VAL A 222 24.38 1.54 -7.29
N LEU A 223 23.20 2.13 -7.11
CA LEU A 223 23.00 3.20 -6.14
C LEU A 223 22.89 2.71 -4.70
N ARG A 224 22.30 1.53 -4.49
CA ARG A 224 21.91 0.95 -3.20
C ARG A 224 22.03 -0.58 -3.26
N PRO A 225 23.25 -1.13 -3.27
CA PRO A 225 23.45 -2.58 -3.42
C PRO A 225 22.88 -3.37 -2.23
N LEU A 226 22.96 -2.86 -1.00
CA LEU A 226 22.69 -3.63 0.21
C LEU A 226 21.21 -3.82 0.62
N GLU A 227 20.29 -2.86 0.68
CA GLU A 227 19.67 -2.22 -0.47
C GLU A 227 18.80 -3.21 -1.27
N THR A 228 19.38 -3.80 -2.30
CA THR A 228 18.65 -4.40 -3.43
C THR A 228 19.00 -5.85 -3.66
N LEU A 229 20.29 -6.21 -3.58
CA LEU A 229 20.78 -7.56 -3.87
C LEU A 229 20.08 -8.63 -3.01
N PRO A 230 19.82 -8.42 -1.71
CA PRO A 230 19.07 -9.39 -0.89
C PRO A 230 17.61 -9.60 -1.30
N PHE A 231 17.04 -8.72 -2.15
CA PHE A 231 15.62 -8.70 -2.53
C PHE A 231 15.37 -9.00 -4.01
N LEU A 232 16.37 -9.39 -4.79
CA LEU A 232 16.19 -9.62 -6.21
C LEU A 232 15.08 -10.64 -6.52
N GLN A 233 14.97 -11.69 -5.72
CA GLN A 233 13.90 -12.68 -5.84
C GLN A 233 12.50 -12.11 -5.65
N ARG A 234 12.33 -11.04 -4.85
CA ARG A 234 11.01 -10.41 -4.62
C ARG A 234 10.44 -9.86 -5.93
N PHE A 235 11.28 -9.28 -6.80
CA PHE A 235 10.84 -8.80 -8.12
C PHE A 235 10.34 -9.96 -8.99
N ALA A 236 11.08 -11.07 -9.04
CA ALA A 236 10.68 -12.27 -9.78
C ALA A 236 9.35 -12.84 -9.23
N PHE A 237 9.16 -12.90 -7.92
CA PHE A 237 7.93 -13.39 -7.30
C PHE A 237 6.71 -12.51 -7.57
N ILE A 238 6.87 -11.19 -7.54
CA ILE A 238 5.79 -10.25 -7.92
C ILE A 238 5.39 -10.45 -9.38
N LEU A 239 6.38 -10.58 -10.28
CA LEU A 239 6.13 -10.83 -11.70
C LEU A 239 5.46 -12.18 -11.93
N ALA A 240 5.89 -13.22 -11.20
CA ALA A 240 5.30 -14.55 -11.27
C ALA A 240 3.84 -14.55 -10.84
N ALA A 241 3.51 -13.90 -9.72
CA ALA A 241 2.12 -13.73 -9.27
C ALA A 241 1.29 -12.99 -10.34
N GLY A 242 1.84 -11.94 -10.94
CA GLY A 242 1.18 -11.23 -12.04
C GLY A 242 0.93 -12.10 -13.28
N CYS A 243 1.90 -12.93 -13.68
CA CYS A 243 1.74 -13.94 -14.74
C CYS A 243 0.62 -14.94 -14.41
N THR A 244 0.61 -15.48 -13.20
CA THR A 244 -0.44 -16.40 -12.72
C THR A 244 -1.82 -15.75 -12.84
N GLY A 245 -1.97 -14.51 -12.37
CA GLY A 245 -3.20 -13.74 -12.52
C GLY A 245 -3.62 -13.59 -13.98
N GLY A 246 -2.69 -13.18 -14.84
CA GLY A 246 -2.93 -13.07 -16.27
C GLY A 246 -3.42 -14.38 -16.91
N LEU A 247 -2.78 -15.51 -16.60
CA LEU A 247 -3.17 -16.83 -17.10
C LEU A 247 -4.58 -17.22 -16.64
N LEU A 248 -4.93 -16.96 -15.38
CA LEU A 248 -6.27 -17.20 -14.85
C LEU A 248 -7.32 -16.34 -15.58
N LEU A 249 -7.01 -15.09 -15.93
CA LEU A 249 -7.91 -14.25 -16.70
C LEU A 249 -8.19 -14.85 -18.09
N HIS A 250 -7.17 -15.35 -18.79
CA HIS A 250 -7.36 -16.00 -20.10
C HIS A 250 -8.17 -17.30 -20.03
N LEU A 251 -8.15 -17.99 -18.87
CA LEU A 251 -8.90 -19.21 -18.68
C LEU A 251 -10.41 -18.96 -18.58
N PHE A 252 -10.81 -17.85 -17.95
CA PHE A 252 -12.20 -17.60 -17.57
C PHE A 252 -12.87 -16.44 -18.33
N ILE A 253 -12.11 -15.54 -18.95
CA ILE A 253 -12.64 -14.34 -19.58
C ILE A 253 -12.54 -14.45 -21.11
N PRO A 254 -13.68 -14.36 -21.83
CA PRO A 254 -13.65 -14.33 -23.29
C PRO A 254 -13.04 -13.01 -23.77
N LEU A 255 -11.87 -13.10 -24.40
CA LEU A 255 -11.23 -11.96 -25.05
C LEU A 255 -11.60 -11.91 -26.54
N THR A 256 -11.93 -10.72 -27.02
CA THR A 256 -12.11 -10.45 -28.45
C THR A 256 -10.80 -9.85 -29.01
N ASN A 257 -10.24 -10.51 -30.02
CA ASN A 257 -9.10 -10.00 -30.78
C ASN A 257 -9.64 -9.40 -32.08
N GLU A 258 -9.56 -8.09 -32.28
CA GLU A 258 -9.79 -7.51 -33.60
C GLU A 258 -8.60 -7.84 -34.53
N ARG A 259 -8.87 -8.00 -35.82
CA ARG A 259 -7.93 -8.61 -36.79
C ARG A 259 -6.68 -7.80 -37.11
N ASP A 260 -6.44 -6.65 -36.49
CA ASP A 260 -5.30 -5.80 -36.80
C ASP A 260 -4.73 -5.15 -35.52
N GLN A 261 -3.58 -5.66 -35.05
CA GLN A 261 -2.66 -5.12 -34.03
C GLN A 261 -3.21 -4.45 -32.74
N SER A 262 -4.50 -4.52 -32.44
CA SER A 262 -5.09 -3.94 -31.23
C SER A 262 -4.85 -4.85 -30.01
N ALA A 263 -4.71 -4.24 -28.83
CA ALA A 263 -4.70 -4.97 -27.58
C ALA A 263 -6.03 -5.74 -27.42
N PRO A 264 -6.01 -6.99 -26.89
CA PRO A 264 -7.22 -7.76 -26.63
C PRO A 264 -8.25 -6.94 -25.85
N ARG A 265 -9.52 -7.04 -26.24
CA ARG A 265 -10.62 -6.33 -25.57
C ARG A 265 -11.54 -7.30 -24.85
N LEU A 266 -12.22 -6.80 -23.83
CA LEU A 266 -13.25 -7.51 -23.09
C LEU A 266 -14.45 -6.60 -22.84
N SER A 267 -15.63 -7.21 -22.66
CA SER A 267 -16.79 -6.51 -22.13
C SER A 267 -16.55 -6.10 -20.68
N GLY A 268 -16.86 -4.86 -20.33
CA GLY A 268 -16.67 -4.32 -18.99
C GLY A 268 -17.50 -5.01 -17.91
N ALA A 269 -18.51 -5.80 -18.27
CA ALA A 269 -19.18 -6.73 -17.36
C ALA A 269 -18.19 -7.70 -16.67
N HIS A 270 -17.04 -7.99 -17.27
CA HIS A 270 -16.02 -8.86 -16.69
C HIS A 270 -15.05 -8.15 -15.74
N ILE A 271 -15.10 -6.82 -15.61
CA ILE A 271 -14.19 -6.06 -14.74
C ILE A 271 -14.20 -6.58 -13.30
N PRO A 272 -15.35 -6.88 -12.66
CA PRO A 272 -15.36 -7.44 -11.30
C PRO A 272 -14.53 -8.73 -11.16
N THR A 273 -14.54 -9.60 -12.17
CA THR A 273 -13.70 -10.82 -12.21
C THR A 273 -12.21 -10.47 -12.22
N LEU A 274 -11.81 -9.42 -12.97
CA LEU A 274 -10.43 -8.94 -12.93
C LEU A 274 -10.08 -8.34 -11.57
N LEU A 275 -10.98 -7.54 -10.96
CA LEU A 275 -10.76 -6.95 -9.64
C LEU A 275 -10.49 -8.05 -8.59
N ALA A 276 -11.33 -9.09 -8.57
CA ALA A 276 -11.15 -10.22 -7.65
C ALA A 276 -9.88 -11.02 -7.93
N THR A 277 -9.56 -11.27 -9.21
CA THR A 277 -8.34 -12.00 -9.58
C THR A 277 -7.09 -11.23 -9.16
N ALA A 278 -7.03 -9.93 -9.47
CA ALA A 278 -5.93 -9.07 -9.07
C ALA A 278 -5.79 -9.02 -7.54
N TRP A 279 -6.91 -8.92 -6.81
CA TRP A 279 -6.92 -8.95 -5.35
C TRP A 279 -6.24 -10.21 -4.80
N TRP A 280 -6.54 -11.40 -5.35
CA TRP A 280 -5.92 -12.67 -4.93
C TRP A 280 -4.43 -12.79 -5.29
N MET A 281 -3.92 -11.99 -6.23
CA MET A 281 -2.48 -11.99 -6.54
C MET A 281 -1.64 -11.32 -5.45
N LEU A 282 -2.21 -10.43 -4.64
CA LEU A 282 -1.49 -9.77 -3.54
C LEU A 282 -1.18 -10.73 -2.37
N PRO A 283 -2.12 -11.53 -1.81
CA PRO A 283 -1.78 -12.54 -0.81
C PRO A 283 -0.84 -13.61 -1.36
N LEU A 284 -0.96 -13.97 -2.66
CA LEU A 284 0.00 -14.87 -3.31
C LEU A 284 1.40 -14.26 -3.32
N ALA A 285 1.54 -13.02 -3.79
CA ALA A 285 2.82 -12.32 -3.80
C ALA A 285 3.40 -12.15 -2.38
N GLN A 286 2.55 -11.82 -1.41
CA GLN A 286 2.92 -11.72 0.00
C GLN A 286 3.51 -13.04 0.53
N GLY A 287 2.82 -14.17 0.29
CA GLY A 287 3.30 -15.50 0.69
C GLY A 287 4.61 -15.91 0.00
N LEU A 288 4.80 -15.56 -1.27
CA LEU A 288 6.06 -15.81 -1.97
C LEU A 288 7.21 -14.96 -1.41
N ILE A 289 6.95 -13.68 -1.12
CA ILE A 289 7.96 -12.74 -0.61
C ILE A 289 8.41 -13.13 0.80
N SER A 290 7.50 -13.59 1.67
CA SER A 290 7.83 -14.01 3.03
C SER A 290 8.81 -15.19 3.14
N ASN A 291 9.11 -15.87 2.02
CA ASN A 291 10.13 -16.91 1.95
C ASN A 291 11.56 -16.40 2.22
N ASP A 292 11.76 -15.07 2.24
CA ASP A 292 13.06 -14.45 2.46
C ASP A 292 13.40 -14.15 3.94
N GLY A 293 12.74 -14.84 4.87
CA GLY A 293 12.96 -14.70 6.31
C GLY A 293 12.11 -13.62 6.99
N ALA A 294 11.07 -13.11 6.33
CA ALA A 294 10.08 -12.20 6.91
C ALA A 294 8.75 -12.91 7.21
N PRO A 295 8.68 -13.85 8.19
CA PRO A 295 7.47 -14.62 8.45
C PRO A 295 6.32 -13.76 9.00
N LEU A 296 6.63 -12.60 9.60
CA LEU A 296 5.64 -11.68 10.17
C LEU A 296 4.71 -11.06 9.12
N ILE A 297 5.13 -11.06 7.85
CA ILE A 297 4.30 -10.59 6.74
C ILE A 297 3.61 -11.75 6.02
N PHE A 298 3.57 -12.98 6.54
CA PHE A 298 2.85 -14.08 5.87
C PHE A 298 1.32 -13.86 5.90
N PRO A 299 0.56 -14.21 4.84
CA PRO A 299 -0.90 -14.09 4.86
C PRO A 299 -1.53 -14.86 6.02
N PRO A 300 -2.56 -14.31 6.70
CA PRO A 300 -3.24 -15.03 7.79
C PRO A 300 -3.84 -16.36 7.32
N ARG A 301 -3.79 -17.39 8.17
CA ARG A 301 -4.33 -18.73 7.83
C ARG A 301 -5.75 -18.73 7.24
N PRO A 302 -6.73 -17.96 7.77
CA PRO A 302 -8.07 -17.92 7.19
C PRO A 302 -8.09 -17.42 5.73
N VAL A 303 -7.22 -16.47 5.38
CA VAL A 303 -7.10 -15.96 4.01
C VAL A 303 -6.63 -17.07 3.06
N ILE A 304 -5.68 -17.89 3.51
CA ILE A 304 -5.16 -19.04 2.74
C ILE A 304 -6.24 -20.08 2.52
N TRP A 305 -7.01 -20.42 3.56
CA TRP A 305 -8.10 -21.40 3.45
C TRP A 305 -9.22 -20.92 2.51
N ILE A 306 -9.61 -19.64 2.61
CA ILE A 306 -10.60 -19.05 1.70
C ILE A 306 -10.07 -19.05 0.25
N GLY A 307 -8.80 -18.71 0.06
CA GLY A 307 -8.16 -18.74 -1.27
C GLY A 307 -8.11 -20.15 -1.86
N ALA A 308 -7.66 -21.13 -1.08
CA ALA A 308 -7.63 -22.53 -1.48
C ALA A 308 -9.03 -23.06 -1.83
N GLY A 309 -10.04 -22.77 -1.01
CA GLY A 309 -11.43 -23.12 -1.30
C GLY A 309 -11.95 -22.47 -2.58
N THR A 310 -11.62 -21.19 -2.82
CA THR A 310 -11.98 -20.48 -4.05
C THR A 310 -11.34 -21.14 -5.28
N ILE A 311 -10.06 -21.51 -5.20
CA ILE A 311 -9.34 -22.21 -6.29
C ILE A 311 -9.99 -23.56 -6.59
N VAL A 312 -10.28 -24.36 -5.56
CA VAL A 312 -10.95 -25.67 -5.73
C VAL A 312 -12.30 -25.50 -6.43
N MET A 313 -13.10 -24.51 -6.02
CA MET A 313 -14.39 -24.24 -6.66
C MET A 313 -14.24 -23.78 -8.11
N LEU A 314 -13.25 -22.94 -8.43
CA LEU A 314 -12.96 -22.54 -9.81
C LEU A 314 -12.52 -23.72 -10.68
N LEU A 315 -11.74 -24.65 -10.13
CA LEU A 315 -11.35 -25.89 -10.82
C LEU A 315 -12.57 -26.79 -11.08
N ILE A 316 -13.48 -26.92 -10.12
CA ILE A 316 -14.74 -27.66 -10.30
C ILE A 316 -15.58 -27.02 -11.41
N VAL A 317 -15.73 -25.69 -11.40
CA VAL A 317 -16.45 -24.97 -12.46
C VAL A 317 -15.81 -25.23 -13.82
N HIS A 318 -14.47 -25.15 -13.90
CA HIS A 318 -13.75 -25.44 -15.14
C HIS A 318 -14.02 -26.87 -15.64
N LEU A 319 -13.87 -27.88 -14.78
CA LEU A 319 -14.05 -29.29 -15.14
C LEU A 319 -15.50 -29.61 -15.55
N VAL A 320 -16.48 -29.15 -14.78
CA VAL A 320 -17.91 -29.47 -14.97
C VAL A 320 -18.53 -28.66 -16.12
N MET A 321 -18.10 -27.42 -16.32
CA MET A 321 -18.74 -26.49 -17.25
C MET A 321 -17.92 -26.22 -18.53
N HIS A 322 -16.81 -26.92 -18.79
CA HIS A 322 -15.98 -26.67 -19.99
C HIS A 322 -16.74 -26.79 -21.32
N GLN A 323 -17.83 -27.57 -21.38
CA GLN A 323 -18.67 -27.74 -22.58
C GLN A 323 -19.89 -26.80 -22.63
N ARG A 324 -20.13 -26.02 -21.56
CA ARG A 324 -21.27 -25.10 -21.49
C ARG A 324 -20.96 -23.80 -22.26
N PRO A 325 -22.00 -23.03 -22.65
CA PRO A 325 -21.80 -21.71 -23.25
C PRO A 325 -20.99 -20.80 -22.30
N ARG A 326 -20.09 -20.00 -22.87
CA ARG A 326 -19.13 -19.19 -22.09
C ARG A 326 -19.79 -18.25 -21.08
N ASP A 327 -20.94 -17.69 -21.39
CA ASP A 327 -21.66 -16.78 -20.50
C ASP A 327 -22.09 -17.46 -19.19
N HIS A 328 -22.45 -18.75 -19.24
CA HIS A 328 -22.80 -19.53 -18.05
C HIS A 328 -21.55 -19.83 -17.21
N VAL A 329 -20.42 -20.13 -17.85
CA VAL A 329 -19.14 -20.34 -17.17
C VAL A 329 -18.71 -19.06 -16.46
N TYR A 330 -18.79 -17.92 -17.15
CA TYR A 330 -18.50 -16.61 -16.56
C TYR A 330 -19.38 -16.32 -15.34
N ALA A 331 -20.70 -16.52 -15.46
CA ALA A 331 -21.62 -16.30 -14.35
C ALA A 331 -21.23 -17.15 -13.13
N ALA A 332 -20.91 -18.43 -13.34
CA ALA A 332 -20.44 -19.33 -12.28
C ALA A 332 -19.11 -18.86 -11.66
N VAL A 333 -18.13 -18.47 -12.48
CA VAL A 333 -16.84 -17.93 -12.01
C VAL A 333 -17.04 -16.66 -11.18
N LEU A 334 -17.85 -15.72 -11.66
CA LEU A 334 -18.15 -14.48 -10.94
C LEU A 334 -18.82 -14.78 -9.60
N ILE A 335 -19.77 -15.72 -9.55
CA ILE A 335 -20.42 -16.13 -8.31
C ILE A 335 -19.39 -16.72 -7.33
N VAL A 336 -18.54 -17.65 -7.77
CA VAL A 336 -17.49 -18.25 -6.92
C VAL A 336 -16.55 -17.17 -6.36
N LEU A 337 -16.08 -16.24 -7.20
CA LEU A 337 -15.23 -15.13 -6.76
C LEU A 337 -15.96 -14.19 -5.80
N SER A 338 -17.25 -13.93 -6.02
CA SER A 338 -18.07 -13.09 -5.15
C SER A 338 -18.32 -13.75 -3.79
N LEU A 339 -18.50 -15.07 -3.75
CA LEU A 339 -18.60 -15.84 -2.51
C LEU A 339 -17.27 -15.85 -1.74
N GLY A 340 -16.13 -16.01 -2.42
CA GLY A 340 -14.81 -15.88 -1.80
C GLY A 340 -14.56 -14.47 -1.24
N ALA A 341 -14.94 -13.43 -1.98
CA ALA A 341 -14.89 -12.03 -1.56
C ALA A 341 -15.78 -11.79 -0.32
N PHE A 342 -17.01 -12.31 -0.32
CA PHE A 342 -17.92 -12.23 0.82
C PHE A 342 -17.38 -12.96 2.05
N ALA A 343 -16.87 -14.19 1.90
CA ALA A 343 -16.28 -14.96 2.99
C ALA A 343 -15.08 -14.22 3.60
N HIS A 344 -14.23 -13.62 2.78
CA HIS A 344 -13.09 -12.81 3.25
C HIS A 344 -13.54 -11.52 3.96
N LEU A 345 -14.57 -10.83 3.45
CA LEU A 345 -15.15 -9.67 4.12
C LEU A 345 -15.72 -10.04 5.49
N MET A 346 -16.46 -11.15 5.59
CA MET A 346 -17.01 -11.63 6.86
C MET A 346 -15.91 -12.00 7.86
N TYR A 347 -14.85 -12.67 7.41
CA TYR A 347 -13.66 -12.92 8.24
C TYR A 347 -13.05 -11.59 8.72
N SER A 348 -12.86 -10.62 7.83
CA SER A 348 -12.24 -9.33 8.16
C SER A 348 -13.08 -8.53 9.17
N ILE A 349 -14.41 -8.52 9.02
CA ILE A 349 -15.34 -7.91 9.97
C ILE A 349 -15.28 -8.65 11.30
N SER A 350 -15.37 -9.97 11.32
CA SER A 350 -15.26 -10.77 12.54
C SER A 350 -13.95 -10.50 13.29
N PHE A 351 -12.83 -10.45 12.57
CA PHE A 351 -11.54 -10.08 13.12
C PHE A 351 -11.53 -8.64 13.67
N ALA A 352 -12.20 -7.69 13.01
CA ALA A 352 -12.30 -6.33 13.51
C ALA A 352 -13.02 -6.23 14.87
N TYR A 353 -13.98 -7.12 15.16
CA TYR A 353 -14.66 -7.19 16.45
C TYR A 353 -13.76 -7.67 17.61
N THR A 354 -12.61 -8.32 17.32
CA THR A 354 -11.66 -8.74 18.35
C THR A 354 -10.60 -7.68 18.67
N ARG A 355 -10.58 -6.56 17.93
CA ARG A 355 -9.59 -5.50 18.08
C ARG A 355 -9.94 -4.55 19.24
N GLN A 356 -8.97 -3.77 19.68
CA GLN A 356 -9.15 -2.86 20.82
C GLN A 356 -9.87 -1.55 20.46
N ALA A 357 -9.93 -1.16 19.19
CA ALA A 357 -10.51 0.09 18.72
C ALA A 357 -9.94 1.34 19.43
N PRO A 358 -8.62 1.60 19.33
CA PRO A 358 -7.97 2.70 20.06
C PRO A 358 -8.62 4.06 19.80
N ASP A 359 -9.08 4.34 18.59
CA ASP A 359 -9.61 5.67 18.24
C ASP A 359 -11.01 5.90 18.81
N PHE A 360 -11.82 4.85 18.96
CA PHE A 360 -13.08 4.93 19.70
C PHE A 360 -12.85 5.37 21.15
N TRP A 361 -11.83 4.80 21.81
CA TRP A 361 -11.55 5.12 23.21
C TRP A 361 -11.08 6.56 23.41
N ILE A 362 -10.37 7.14 22.44
CA ILE A 362 -10.02 8.56 22.47
C ILE A 362 -11.29 9.42 22.52
N LEU A 363 -12.25 9.13 21.63
CA LEU A 363 -13.50 9.88 21.53
C LEU A 363 -14.37 9.73 22.77
N PHE A 364 -14.55 8.48 23.22
CA PHE A 364 -15.35 8.16 24.39
C PHE A 364 -14.76 8.74 25.68
N ARG A 365 -13.43 8.69 25.83
CA ARG A 365 -12.74 9.32 26.97
C ARG A 365 -12.91 10.83 26.94
N GLY A 366 -12.72 11.49 25.80
CA GLY A 366 -12.90 12.94 25.67
C GLY A 366 -14.30 13.39 26.12
N ALA A 367 -15.34 12.70 25.66
CA ALA A 367 -16.71 12.99 26.11
C ALA A 367 -16.91 12.76 27.61
N ARG A 368 -16.31 11.71 28.19
CA ARG A 368 -16.40 11.40 29.62
C ARG A 368 -15.67 12.44 30.49
N GLU A 369 -14.49 12.90 30.07
CA GLU A 369 -13.76 13.97 30.76
C GLU A 369 -14.53 15.29 30.74
N TRP A 370 -15.15 15.62 29.60
CA TRP A 370 -16.05 16.77 29.52
C TRP A 370 -17.22 16.69 30.53
N THR A 371 -17.90 15.54 30.64
CA THR A 371 -18.98 15.38 31.64
C THR A 371 -18.55 15.46 33.10
N ARG A 372 -17.24 15.36 33.37
CA ARG A 372 -16.65 15.53 34.72
C ARG A 372 -16.26 16.98 35.02
N GLY A 373 -16.58 17.92 34.12
CA GLY A 373 -16.20 19.33 34.22
C GLY A 373 -14.86 19.67 33.57
N GLY A 374 -14.23 18.71 32.86
CA GLY A 374 -13.03 18.93 32.07
C GLY A 374 -13.32 19.39 30.63
N SER A 375 -12.30 19.33 29.78
CA SER A 375 -12.38 19.61 28.34
C SER A 375 -12.27 18.32 27.53
N MET A 376 -12.91 18.26 26.35
CA MET A 376 -12.68 17.14 25.43
C MET A 376 -11.27 17.17 24.83
N TYR A 377 -10.68 18.36 24.75
CA TYR A 377 -9.40 18.62 24.10
C TYR A 377 -8.27 18.77 25.11
N ASP A 378 -7.26 17.91 24.98
CA ASP A 378 -5.94 18.07 25.59
C ASP A 378 -5.06 18.88 24.64
N ILE A 379 -4.95 20.19 24.90
CA ILE A 379 -4.25 21.13 24.02
C ILE A 379 -2.74 20.87 24.00
N GLU A 380 -2.14 20.48 25.12
CA GLU A 380 -0.71 20.17 25.18
C GLU A 380 -0.39 18.97 24.29
N ALA A 381 -1.22 17.92 24.35
CA ALA A 381 -1.06 16.76 23.48
C ALA A 381 -1.28 17.08 21.99
N VAL A 382 -2.26 17.93 21.66
CA VAL A 382 -2.48 18.39 20.27
C VAL A 382 -1.25 19.13 19.73
N LEU A 383 -0.69 20.07 20.51
CA LEU A 383 0.45 20.88 20.09
C LEU A 383 1.74 20.05 19.99
N THR A 384 1.92 19.09 20.90
CA THR A 384 3.14 18.26 20.95
C THR A 384 3.15 17.23 19.82
N ASN A 385 2.06 16.48 19.64
CA ASN A 385 1.96 15.53 18.54
C ASN A 385 0.49 15.17 18.24
N HIS A 386 -0.16 15.92 17.37
CA HIS A 386 -1.54 15.63 16.96
C HIS A 386 -1.70 14.28 16.24
N PHE A 387 -0.64 13.59 15.79
CA PHE A 387 -0.74 12.23 15.24
C PHE A 387 -0.85 11.14 16.31
N GLY A 388 -0.59 11.47 17.58
CA GLY A 388 -0.78 10.57 18.71
C GLY A 388 -2.26 10.32 19.05
N HIS A 389 -2.49 9.65 20.18
CA HIS A 389 -3.82 9.31 20.68
C HIS A 389 -4.52 10.54 21.30
N VAL A 390 -4.93 11.48 20.45
CA VAL A 390 -5.48 12.79 20.88
C VAL A 390 -6.86 13.04 20.27
N PHE A 391 -7.78 13.59 21.07
CA PHE A 391 -9.08 14.03 20.61
C PHE A 391 -8.93 15.30 19.75
N LYS A 392 -9.28 15.21 18.46
CA LYS A 392 -9.05 16.30 17.49
C LYS A 392 -10.14 16.43 16.42
N VAL A 393 -11.35 15.97 16.74
CA VAL A 393 -12.51 16.04 15.85
C VAL A 393 -13.42 17.22 16.21
N PRO A 394 -14.35 17.64 15.33
CA PRO A 394 -15.29 18.69 15.66
C PRO A 394 -16.16 18.35 16.89
N PRO A 395 -16.55 19.35 17.70
CA PRO A 395 -17.27 19.12 18.96
C PRO A 395 -18.61 18.38 18.77
N PHE A 396 -19.30 18.62 17.65
CA PHE A 396 -20.53 17.89 17.29
C PHE A 396 -20.36 16.38 17.36
N TYR A 397 -19.22 15.84 16.93
CA TYR A 397 -18.98 14.40 16.97
C TYR A 397 -18.78 13.91 18.41
N GLY A 398 -17.98 14.64 19.21
CA GLY A 398 -17.77 14.33 20.63
C GLY A 398 -19.07 14.31 21.44
N MET A 399 -19.96 15.28 21.17
CA MET A 399 -21.28 15.35 21.79
C MET A 399 -22.07 14.05 21.65
N LEU A 400 -21.98 13.34 20.52
CA LEU A 400 -22.77 12.12 20.31
C LEU A 400 -22.44 10.98 21.28
N PHE A 401 -21.27 11.03 21.95
CA PHE A 401 -20.90 10.06 22.97
C PHE A 401 -21.45 10.42 24.36
N VAL A 402 -21.82 11.69 24.60
CA VAL A 402 -22.27 12.19 25.90
C VAL A 402 -23.42 11.36 26.51
N PRO A 403 -24.48 10.96 25.77
CA PRO A 403 -25.55 10.15 26.35
C PRO A 403 -25.10 8.76 26.85
N PHE A 404 -23.94 8.28 26.43
CA PHE A 404 -23.45 6.92 26.67
C PHE A 404 -22.29 6.87 27.67
N VAL A 405 -21.79 8.00 28.17
CA VAL A 405 -20.57 8.03 29.00
C VAL A 405 -20.73 7.31 30.34
N THR A 406 -21.96 7.10 30.82
CA THR A 406 -22.27 6.35 32.05
C THR A 406 -22.34 4.84 31.82
N MET A 407 -22.46 4.39 30.56
CA MET A 407 -22.48 2.98 30.21
C MET A 407 -21.05 2.39 30.24
N ASP A 408 -21.01 1.06 30.32
CA ASP A 408 -19.78 0.32 30.07
C ASP A 408 -19.27 0.58 28.65
N GLY A 409 -17.98 0.92 28.52
CA GLY A 409 -17.40 1.35 27.25
C GLY A 409 -17.32 0.23 26.21
N LEU A 410 -17.22 -1.04 26.64
CA LEU A 410 -17.25 -2.17 25.72
C LEU A 410 -18.64 -2.36 25.11
N THR A 411 -19.70 -2.10 25.88
CA THR A 411 -21.09 -2.11 25.40
C THR A 411 -21.31 -1.02 24.33
N VAL A 412 -20.82 0.19 24.56
CA VAL A 412 -20.91 1.29 23.59
C VAL A 412 -20.08 1.00 22.33
N LEU A 413 -18.88 0.42 22.49
CA LEU A 413 -18.05 -0.02 21.37
C LEU A 413 -18.74 -1.10 20.53
N LEU A 414 -19.41 -2.07 21.18
CA LEU A 414 -20.19 -3.09 20.49
C LEU A 414 -21.31 -2.45 19.66
N GLY A 415 -22.06 -1.51 20.24
CA GLY A 415 -23.09 -0.75 19.52
C GLY A 415 -22.53 0.02 18.32
N HIS A 416 -21.40 0.70 18.50
CA HIS A 416 -20.68 1.40 17.43
C HIS A 416 -20.28 0.45 16.28
N ARG A 417 -19.82 -0.77 16.59
CA ARG A 417 -19.46 -1.77 15.58
C ARG A 417 -20.66 -2.35 14.85
N ILE A 418 -21.74 -2.64 15.56
CA ILE A 418 -22.99 -3.11 14.97
C ILE A 418 -23.53 -2.06 14.00
N MET A 419 -23.60 -0.79 14.44
CA MET A 419 -23.99 0.34 13.59
C MET A 419 -23.15 0.39 12.31
N ASN A 420 -21.83 0.36 12.43
CA ASN A 420 -20.92 0.39 11.28
C ASN A 420 -21.09 -0.81 10.34
N THR A 421 -21.35 -2.00 10.88
CA THR A 421 -21.62 -3.20 10.06
C THR A 421 -22.93 -3.08 9.29
N LEU A 422 -23.98 -2.55 9.94
CA LEU A 422 -25.26 -2.26 9.29
C LEU A 422 -25.11 -1.19 8.20
N LEU A 423 -24.23 -0.20 8.39
CA LEU A 423 -23.96 0.85 7.40
C LEU A 423 -23.26 0.33 6.15
N ILE A 424 -22.45 -0.73 6.24
CA ILE A 424 -21.90 -1.42 5.06
C ILE A 424 -23.05 -1.97 4.20
N VAL A 425 -24.00 -2.68 4.84
CA VAL A 425 -25.17 -3.25 4.18
C VAL A 425 -26.07 -2.15 3.62
N ALA A 426 -26.37 -1.12 4.41
CA ALA A 426 -27.20 0.00 3.99
C ALA A 426 -26.59 0.74 2.79
N THR A 427 -25.27 0.95 2.77
CA THR A 427 -24.57 1.57 1.64
C THR A 427 -24.73 0.72 0.37
N ALA A 428 -24.55 -0.61 0.46
CA ALA A 428 -24.77 -1.50 -0.66
C ALA A 428 -26.23 -1.47 -1.17
N LEU A 429 -27.22 -1.49 -0.27
CA LEU A 429 -28.63 -1.41 -0.64
C LEU A 429 -29.01 -0.07 -1.29
N ILE A 430 -28.50 1.04 -0.75
CA ILE A 430 -28.67 2.37 -1.35
C ILE A 430 -28.03 2.39 -2.74
N TRP A 431 -26.85 1.81 -2.91
CA TRP A 431 -26.19 1.71 -4.21
C TRP A 431 -27.05 0.96 -5.24
N LEU A 432 -27.53 -0.23 -4.87
CA LEU A 432 -28.43 -1.02 -5.73
C LEU A 432 -29.70 -0.23 -6.08
N ARG A 433 -30.31 0.42 -5.09
CA ARG A 433 -31.54 1.21 -5.28
C ARG A 433 -31.33 2.45 -6.15
N MET A 434 -30.22 3.16 -5.95
CA MET A 434 -29.83 4.36 -6.68
C MET A 434 -29.62 4.05 -8.17
N TRP A 435 -29.08 2.87 -8.50
CA TRP A 435 -28.79 2.44 -9.87
C TRP A 435 -29.81 1.47 -10.46
N ARG A 436 -30.88 1.16 -9.72
CA ARG A 436 -31.94 0.20 -10.13
C ARG A 436 -31.39 -1.19 -10.47
N ILE A 437 -30.37 -1.62 -9.73
CA ILE A 437 -29.76 -2.94 -9.90
C ILE A 437 -30.58 -3.95 -9.09
N PRO A 438 -31.04 -5.07 -9.70
CA PRO A 438 -31.76 -6.10 -8.96
C PRO A 438 -30.87 -6.73 -7.89
N PHE A 439 -31.44 -6.98 -6.71
CA PHE A 439 -30.71 -7.56 -5.58
C PHE A 439 -30.09 -8.94 -5.93
N VAL A 440 -30.83 -9.77 -6.65
CA VAL A 440 -30.35 -11.05 -7.17
C VAL A 440 -29.95 -10.86 -8.63
N SER A 441 -28.69 -10.47 -8.86
CA SER A 441 -28.13 -10.28 -10.21
C SER A 441 -26.61 -10.44 -10.21
N LEU A 442 -26.02 -10.65 -11.39
CA LEU A 442 -24.55 -10.69 -11.54
C LEU A 442 -23.90 -9.35 -11.20
N SER A 443 -24.57 -8.22 -11.48
CA SER A 443 -24.09 -6.89 -11.09
C SER A 443 -24.05 -6.72 -9.56
N ALA A 444 -25.04 -7.26 -8.85
CA ALA A 444 -25.02 -7.29 -7.38
C ALA A 444 -23.92 -8.21 -6.83
N ALA A 445 -23.66 -9.35 -7.48
CA ALA A 445 -22.51 -10.21 -7.14
C ALA A 445 -21.17 -9.46 -7.32
N GLY A 446 -21.01 -8.75 -8.44
CA GLY A 446 -19.84 -7.89 -8.69
C GLY A 446 -19.65 -6.79 -7.62
N LEU A 447 -20.74 -6.30 -7.02
CA LEU A 447 -20.66 -5.36 -5.90
C LEU A 447 -20.04 -5.99 -4.64
N LEU A 448 -20.29 -7.27 -4.37
CA LEU A 448 -19.63 -7.98 -3.24
C LEU A 448 -18.12 -7.99 -3.39
N ILE A 449 -17.61 -8.09 -4.63
CA ILE A 449 -16.17 -8.00 -4.91
C ILE A 449 -15.67 -6.60 -4.56
N VAL A 450 -16.36 -5.54 -4.99
CA VAL A 450 -15.97 -4.15 -4.68
C VAL A 450 -15.96 -3.89 -3.16
N PHE A 451 -16.90 -4.49 -2.43
CA PHE A 451 -16.99 -4.39 -0.97
C PHE A 451 -16.00 -5.29 -0.22
N ASN A 452 -15.30 -6.22 -0.87
CA ASN A 452 -14.16 -6.92 -0.26
C ASN A 452 -12.95 -5.98 -0.17
N PHE A 453 -13.06 -5.03 0.75
CA PHE A 453 -12.25 -3.82 0.81
C PHE A 453 -11.74 -3.65 2.23
N ARG A 454 -10.46 -3.94 2.45
CA ARG A 454 -9.85 -3.97 3.78
C ARG A 454 -10.07 -2.69 4.61
N PRO A 455 -10.03 -1.47 4.04
CA PRO A 455 -10.35 -0.24 4.77
C PRO A 455 -11.71 -0.24 5.51
N LEU A 456 -12.72 -0.96 5.02
CA LEU A 456 -14.01 -1.10 5.72
C LEU A 456 -13.84 -1.80 7.08
N ALA A 457 -13.09 -2.91 7.09
CA ALA A 457 -12.79 -3.66 8.30
C ALA A 457 -11.83 -2.90 9.23
N ASP A 458 -10.86 -2.16 8.68
CA ASP A 458 -9.98 -1.31 9.48
C ASP A 458 -10.77 -0.20 10.19
N THR A 459 -11.78 0.39 9.53
CA THR A 459 -12.67 1.37 10.18
C THR A 459 -13.33 0.80 11.44
N LEU A 460 -13.84 -0.44 11.38
CA LEU A 460 -14.40 -1.16 12.53
C LEU A 460 -13.35 -1.51 13.59
N ALA A 461 -12.16 -1.93 13.15
CA ALA A 461 -11.08 -2.39 14.01
C ALA A 461 -10.47 -1.26 14.86
N TYR A 462 -10.38 -0.07 14.28
CA TYR A 462 -9.87 1.14 14.92
C TYR A 462 -10.94 1.92 15.68
N GLY A 463 -12.23 1.68 15.39
CA GLY A 463 -13.33 2.40 16.03
C GLY A 463 -13.58 3.77 15.40
N GLN A 464 -13.45 3.83 14.08
CA GLN A 464 -13.52 5.05 13.28
C GLN A 464 -14.90 5.26 12.65
N ILE A 465 -15.15 6.48 12.16
CA ILE A 465 -16.45 6.96 11.67
C ILE A 465 -16.60 6.87 10.14
N ASP A 466 -15.58 6.41 9.43
CA ASP A 466 -15.49 6.54 7.96
C ASP A 466 -16.59 5.74 7.22
N LEU A 467 -17.21 4.74 7.85
CA LEU A 467 -18.39 4.03 7.30
C LEU A 467 -19.66 4.87 7.35
N VAL A 468 -19.83 5.73 8.36
CA VAL A 468 -20.88 6.76 8.37
C VAL A 468 -20.62 7.75 7.25
N LEU A 469 -19.37 8.17 7.05
CA LEU A 469 -19.00 9.08 5.97
C LEU A 469 -19.25 8.46 4.60
N LEU A 470 -18.87 7.20 4.38
CA LEU A 470 -19.19 6.47 3.15
C LEU A 470 -20.70 6.46 2.87
N PHE A 471 -21.50 6.14 3.89
CA PHE A 471 -22.96 6.13 3.76
C PHE A 471 -23.53 7.52 3.44
N LEU A 472 -23.15 8.56 4.19
CA LEU A 472 -23.61 9.93 3.98
C LEU A 472 -23.21 10.47 2.61
N LEU A 473 -21.97 10.21 2.18
CA LEU A 473 -21.47 10.66 0.88
C LEU A 473 -22.07 9.88 -0.29
N THR A 474 -22.48 8.63 -0.08
CA THR A 474 -23.27 7.86 -1.04
C THR A 474 -24.70 8.41 -1.13
N LEU A 475 -25.33 8.74 0.01
CA LEU A 475 -26.63 9.40 0.04
C LEU A 475 -26.59 10.81 -0.58
N ALA A 476 -25.52 11.57 -0.36
CA ALA A 476 -25.34 12.89 -0.94
C ALA A 476 -25.26 12.81 -2.48
N LEU A 477 -24.49 11.84 -3.01
CA LEU A 477 -24.51 11.53 -4.43
C LEU A 477 -25.93 11.21 -4.90
N TRP A 478 -26.64 10.31 -4.20
CA TRP A 478 -28.01 9.96 -4.58
C TRP A 478 -28.96 11.17 -4.56
N ALA A 479 -28.85 12.05 -3.57
CA ALA A 479 -29.65 13.26 -3.45
C ALA A 479 -29.39 14.23 -4.61
N LEU A 480 -28.13 14.47 -4.98
CA LEU A 480 -27.76 15.27 -6.15
C LEU A 480 -28.36 14.71 -7.45
N ARG A 481 -28.19 13.40 -7.66
CA ARG A 481 -28.75 12.69 -8.82
C ARG A 481 -30.27 12.78 -8.87
N SER A 482 -30.92 12.85 -7.71
CA SER A 482 -32.37 12.97 -7.58
C SER A 482 -32.89 14.42 -7.60
N GLY A 483 -32.05 15.42 -7.85
CA GLY A 483 -32.47 16.84 -7.85
C GLY A 483 -32.64 17.47 -6.46
N ARG A 484 -32.26 16.77 -5.39
CA ARG A 484 -32.42 17.19 -3.98
C ARG A 484 -31.15 17.83 -3.43
N ASP A 485 -30.72 18.90 -4.07
CA ASP A 485 -29.42 19.56 -3.82
C ASP A 485 -29.27 20.03 -2.37
N THR A 486 -30.32 20.61 -1.77
CA THR A 486 -30.29 21.07 -0.36
C THR A 486 -30.02 19.92 0.61
N ALA A 487 -30.64 18.75 0.38
CA ALA A 487 -30.40 17.56 1.19
C ALA A 487 -28.97 17.04 1.01
N ALA A 488 -28.43 17.05 -0.22
CA ALA A 488 -27.04 16.70 -0.45
C ALA A 488 -26.07 17.61 0.32
N GLY A 489 -26.33 18.91 0.32
CA GLY A 489 -25.61 19.90 1.12
C GLY A 489 -25.63 19.59 2.61
N ALA A 490 -26.80 19.33 3.17
CA ALA A 490 -26.97 19.00 4.59
C ALA A 490 -26.25 17.70 4.98
N LEU A 491 -26.27 16.68 4.10
CA LEU A 491 -25.53 15.43 4.31
C LEU A 491 -24.01 15.65 4.31
N VAL A 492 -23.49 16.51 3.41
CA VAL A 492 -22.07 16.88 3.39
C VAL A 492 -21.70 17.71 4.62
N ALA A 493 -22.58 18.59 5.11
CA ALA A 493 -22.37 19.31 6.36
C ALA A 493 -22.25 18.35 7.56
N LEU A 494 -23.17 17.40 7.66
CA LEU A 494 -23.13 16.37 8.70
C LEU A 494 -21.81 15.56 8.63
N GLY A 495 -21.38 15.17 7.43
CA GLY A 495 -20.09 14.51 7.25
C GLY A 495 -18.90 15.39 7.68
N THR A 496 -18.94 16.68 7.34
CA THR A 496 -17.91 17.67 7.70
C THR A 496 -17.77 17.86 9.21
N LEU A 497 -18.89 17.68 9.94
CA LEU A 497 -18.92 17.73 11.41
C LEU A 497 -18.39 16.46 12.07
N PHE A 498 -18.23 15.35 11.34
CA PHE A 498 -17.54 14.16 11.84
C PHE A 498 -16.05 14.20 11.55
N LYS A 499 -15.68 14.58 10.32
CA LYS A 499 -14.30 14.83 9.90
C LYS A 499 -14.31 15.99 8.91
N ILE A 500 -13.27 16.83 8.89
CA ILE A 500 -13.30 18.06 8.10
C ILE A 500 -13.23 17.86 6.58
N TYR A 501 -12.61 16.78 6.10
CA TYR A 501 -12.31 16.59 4.67
C TYR A 501 -13.51 16.54 3.70
N PRO A 502 -14.76 16.16 4.08
CA PRO A 502 -15.92 16.20 3.19
C PRO A 502 -16.24 17.60 2.66
N ILE A 503 -15.74 18.66 3.32
CA ILE A 503 -15.86 20.04 2.87
C ILE A 503 -15.32 20.27 1.45
N LEU A 504 -14.41 19.40 0.96
CA LEU A 504 -13.91 19.47 -0.42
C LEU A 504 -15.04 19.33 -1.47
N LEU A 505 -16.18 18.72 -1.13
CA LEU A 505 -17.33 18.67 -2.04
C LEU A 505 -18.01 20.01 -2.28
N LEU A 506 -17.75 21.04 -1.46
CA LEU A 506 -18.22 22.39 -1.77
C LEU A 506 -17.61 22.89 -3.09
N ALA A 507 -16.35 22.54 -3.38
CA ALA A 507 -15.74 22.85 -4.66
C ALA A 507 -16.47 22.14 -5.82
N PHE A 508 -16.88 20.88 -5.64
CA PHE A 508 -17.72 20.19 -6.62
C PHE A 508 -19.07 20.89 -6.81
N PHE A 509 -19.72 21.35 -5.72
CA PHE A 509 -20.97 22.10 -5.82
C PHE A 509 -20.80 23.40 -6.58
N VAL A 510 -19.75 24.16 -6.32
CA VAL A 510 -19.43 25.40 -7.06
C VAL A 510 -19.17 25.10 -8.53
N VAL A 511 -18.29 24.13 -8.83
CA VAL A 511 -17.95 23.71 -10.20
C VAL A 511 -19.18 23.26 -10.98
N LYS A 512 -20.13 22.60 -10.33
CA LYS A 512 -21.39 22.14 -10.95
C LYS A 512 -22.56 23.13 -10.83
N GLY A 513 -22.34 24.31 -10.26
CA GLY A 513 -23.39 25.32 -10.07
C GLY A 513 -24.53 24.89 -9.15
N HIS A 514 -24.26 24.01 -8.18
CA HIS A 514 -25.24 23.50 -7.20
C HIS A 514 -25.37 24.42 -5.98
N TRP A 515 -25.75 25.68 -6.21
CA TRP A 515 -25.90 26.70 -5.15
C TRP A 515 -26.86 26.29 -4.03
N ARG A 516 -27.92 25.55 -4.38
CA ARG A 516 -28.86 24.98 -3.39
C ARG A 516 -28.19 23.99 -2.44
N ALA A 517 -27.18 23.26 -2.90
CA ALA A 517 -26.39 22.38 -2.03
C ALA A 517 -25.49 23.19 -1.08
N LEU A 518 -24.93 24.32 -1.52
CA LEU A 518 -24.20 25.23 -0.63
C LEU A 518 -25.11 25.80 0.48
N ILE A 519 -26.34 26.21 0.13
CA ILE A 519 -27.34 26.64 1.13
C ILE A 519 -27.65 25.50 2.11
N GLY A 520 -27.91 24.29 1.59
CA GLY A 520 -28.15 23.11 2.42
C GLY A 520 -26.99 22.80 3.37
N PHE A 521 -25.75 22.99 2.91
CA PHE A 521 -24.56 22.84 3.73
C PHE A 521 -24.51 23.87 4.86
N VAL A 522 -24.69 25.16 4.54
CA VAL A 522 -24.68 26.23 5.55
C VAL A 522 -25.77 26.02 6.59
N VAL A 523 -26.99 25.69 6.17
CA VAL A 523 -28.11 25.42 7.09
C VAL A 523 -27.82 24.18 7.94
N GLY A 524 -27.30 23.10 7.35
CA GLY A 524 -26.91 21.89 8.09
C GLY A 524 -25.83 22.17 9.15
N MET A 525 -24.78 22.92 8.78
CA MET A 525 -23.73 23.35 9.70
C MET A 525 -24.29 24.19 10.85
N ALA A 526 -25.19 25.14 10.55
CA ALA A 526 -25.79 26.01 11.55
C ALA A 526 -26.66 25.21 12.53
N VAL A 527 -27.54 24.34 12.04
CA VAL A 527 -28.45 23.54 12.88
C VAL A 527 -27.67 22.58 13.76
N CYS A 528 -26.77 21.77 13.18
CA CYS A 528 -26.04 20.76 13.93
C CYS A 528 -25.09 21.37 14.97
N ASN A 529 -24.36 22.45 14.63
CA ASN A 529 -23.53 23.13 15.62
C ASN A 529 -24.38 23.84 16.68
N SER A 530 -25.55 24.38 16.35
CA SER A 530 -26.43 24.99 17.37
C SER A 530 -26.89 23.95 18.39
N ILE A 531 -27.21 22.74 17.93
CA ILE A 531 -27.50 21.61 18.82
C ILE A 531 -26.28 21.27 19.68
N ALA A 532 -25.09 21.18 19.08
CA ALA A 532 -23.86 20.91 19.82
C ALA A 532 -23.56 21.98 20.88
N VAL A 533 -23.65 23.27 20.53
CA VAL A 533 -23.47 24.38 21.46
C VAL A 533 -24.48 24.30 22.62
N ALA A 534 -25.73 23.92 22.33
CA ALA A 534 -26.74 23.76 23.37
C ALA A 534 -26.47 22.62 24.35
N VAL A 535 -25.78 21.55 23.91
CA VAL A 535 -25.46 20.38 24.76
C VAL A 535 -24.12 20.51 25.45
N ILE A 536 -23.07 20.87 24.72
CA ILE A 536 -21.68 20.85 25.23
C ILE A 536 -21.07 22.24 25.46
N GLY A 537 -21.84 23.31 25.21
CA GLY A 537 -21.42 24.68 25.43
C GLY A 537 -20.62 25.29 24.27
N TRP A 538 -20.49 26.62 24.33
CA TRP A 538 -19.76 27.40 23.32
C TRP A 538 -18.23 27.24 23.43
N ASP A 539 -17.71 27.02 24.63
CA ASP A 539 -16.26 27.03 24.90
C ASP A 539 -15.50 25.92 24.18
N GLU A 540 -16.07 24.72 24.06
CA GLU A 540 -15.50 23.61 23.29
C GLU A 540 -15.39 23.93 21.80
N HIS A 541 -16.36 24.66 21.25
CA HIS A 541 -16.36 25.10 19.85
C HIS A 541 -15.29 26.17 19.61
N LEU A 542 -15.18 27.14 20.53
CA LEU A 542 -14.14 28.16 20.45
C LEU A 542 -12.75 27.54 20.57
N THR A 543 -12.57 26.60 21.49
CA THR A 543 -11.32 25.85 21.69
C THR A 543 -10.95 25.06 20.44
N TYR A 544 -11.90 24.32 19.86
CA TYR A 544 -11.68 23.60 18.61
C TYR A 544 -11.22 24.53 17.48
N LEU A 545 -11.92 25.64 17.26
CA LEU A 545 -11.65 26.56 16.15
C LEU A 545 -10.34 27.33 16.31
N THR A 546 -9.97 27.71 17.54
CA THR A 546 -8.81 28.59 17.79
C THR A 546 -7.54 27.85 18.21
N ARG A 547 -7.66 26.65 18.80
CA ARG A 547 -6.50 25.91 19.37
C ARG A 547 -6.28 24.55 18.73
N VAL A 548 -7.33 23.86 18.28
CA VAL A 548 -7.19 22.50 17.72
C VAL A 548 -7.03 22.54 16.21
N LEU A 549 -8.03 23.06 15.50
CA LEU A 549 -8.08 23.06 14.05
C LEU A 549 -6.85 23.70 13.37
N PRO A 550 -6.29 24.83 13.86
CA PRO A 550 -5.08 25.40 13.28
C PRO A 550 -3.82 24.52 13.44
N ASN A 551 -3.80 23.62 14.43
CA ASN A 551 -2.63 22.83 14.82
C ASN A 551 -2.65 21.37 14.32
N ILE A 552 -3.66 20.99 13.52
CA ILE A 552 -3.79 19.64 12.94
C ILE A 552 -3.50 19.58 11.43
N GLY A 553 -2.87 20.61 10.87
CA GLY A 553 -2.56 20.75 9.44
C GLY A 553 -1.23 20.14 8.96
N GLY A 554 -0.62 19.25 9.75
CA GLY A 554 0.70 18.66 9.46
C GLY A 554 0.66 17.39 8.61
N THR A 555 1.84 16.92 8.19
CA THR A 555 2.05 15.58 7.61
C THR A 555 2.95 14.74 8.51
N THR A 556 3.00 13.44 8.24
CA THR A 556 3.87 12.47 8.92
C THR A 556 4.36 11.42 7.91
N SER A 557 5.54 10.85 8.14
CA SER A 557 6.07 9.75 7.33
C SER A 557 5.50 8.39 7.75
N TRP A 558 4.67 8.32 8.80
CA TRP A 558 4.07 7.07 9.30
C TRP A 558 3.50 6.25 8.15
N VAL A 559 3.75 4.94 8.22
CA VAL A 559 3.42 3.97 7.18
C VAL A 559 1.95 3.99 6.73
N GLU A 560 1.01 4.34 7.61
CA GLU A 560 -0.40 4.45 7.25
C GLU A 560 -0.72 5.67 6.39
N ASN A 561 0.13 6.71 6.37
CA ASN A 561 -0.10 7.94 5.62
C ASN A 561 0.16 7.74 4.11
N GLN A 562 -0.84 7.32 3.35
CA GLN A 562 -0.70 6.98 1.93
C GLN A 562 -0.95 8.16 0.98
N THR A 563 -0.85 9.39 1.48
CA THR A 563 -1.05 10.64 0.72
C THR A 563 0.19 11.03 -0.08
N ILE A 564 0.03 12.03 -0.97
CA ILE A 564 1.18 12.67 -1.66
C ILE A 564 2.21 13.16 -0.63
N SER A 565 1.75 13.86 0.41
CA SER A 565 2.61 14.39 1.47
C SER A 565 3.27 13.30 2.30
N GLY A 566 2.56 12.21 2.61
CA GLY A 566 3.12 11.06 3.33
C GLY A 566 4.19 10.31 2.55
N PHE A 567 3.99 10.13 1.23
CA PHE A 567 4.99 9.52 0.36
C PHE A 567 6.28 10.36 0.31
N LEU A 568 6.17 11.67 0.09
CA LEU A 568 7.33 12.56 0.07
C LEU A 568 8.06 12.61 1.41
N ALA A 569 7.33 12.64 2.53
CA ALA A 569 7.94 12.59 3.86
C ALA A 569 8.78 11.31 4.05
N ARG A 570 8.27 10.15 3.64
CA ARG A 570 8.99 8.86 3.72
C ARG A 570 10.28 8.79 2.90
N LEU A 571 10.46 9.64 1.88
CA LEU A 571 11.71 9.68 1.11
C LEU A 571 12.88 10.26 1.94
N THR A 572 12.58 10.93 3.05
CA THR A 572 13.57 11.65 3.87
C THR A 572 13.47 11.37 5.37
N ASP A 573 12.43 10.66 5.82
CA ASP A 573 12.22 10.28 7.21
C ASP A 573 11.76 8.81 7.31
N SER A 574 11.92 8.23 8.49
CA SER A 574 11.58 6.85 8.79
C SER A 574 10.07 6.60 8.61
N PRO A 575 9.64 5.52 7.95
CA PRO A 575 8.23 5.12 7.87
C PRO A 575 7.64 4.69 9.23
N ARG A 576 8.46 4.62 10.29
CA ARG A 576 8.03 4.36 11.67
C ARG A 576 7.75 5.63 12.48
N SER A 577 8.12 6.79 11.95
CA SER A 577 7.91 8.06 12.64
C SER A 577 6.44 8.47 12.53
N ALA A 578 5.77 8.54 13.68
CA ALA A 578 4.39 9.01 13.81
C ALA A 578 4.34 10.41 14.48
N THR A 579 5.37 11.22 14.25
CA THR A 579 5.45 12.61 14.71
C THR A 579 5.15 13.58 13.58
N ILE A 580 4.98 14.85 13.94
CA ILE A 580 4.88 15.95 12.98
C ILE A 580 6.18 16.02 12.19
N TYR A 581 6.07 15.94 10.88
CA TYR A 581 7.21 16.00 9.97
C TYR A 581 7.73 17.44 9.84
N GLN A 582 9.06 17.60 9.98
CA GLN A 582 9.68 18.91 10.22
C GLN A 582 10.32 19.56 8.99
N ASN A 583 10.57 18.81 7.90
CA ASN A 583 11.21 19.39 6.72
C ASN A 583 10.22 20.22 5.90
N GLU A 584 10.32 21.55 6.05
CA GLU A 584 9.39 22.50 5.45
C GLU A 584 9.38 22.47 3.92
N MET A 585 10.53 22.31 3.27
CA MET A 585 10.61 22.29 1.80
C MET A 585 9.84 21.12 1.22
N VAL A 586 10.00 19.92 1.81
CA VAL A 586 9.28 18.71 1.36
C VAL A 586 7.78 18.83 1.67
N ARG A 587 7.41 19.42 2.81
CA ARG A 587 6.02 19.69 3.18
C ARG A 587 5.33 20.65 2.21
N LEU A 588 6.00 21.75 1.83
CA LEU A 588 5.51 22.70 0.85
C LEU A 588 5.38 22.06 -0.55
N LEU A 589 6.34 21.22 -0.94
CA LEU A 589 6.24 20.47 -2.19
C LEU A 589 5.01 19.53 -2.19
N GLY A 590 4.76 18.81 -1.11
CA GLY A 590 3.57 17.95 -0.98
C GLY A 590 2.26 18.74 -1.05
N THR A 591 2.23 19.91 -0.40
CA THR A 591 1.09 20.83 -0.44
C THR A 591 0.85 21.37 -1.85
N PHE A 592 1.93 21.81 -2.53
CA PHE A 592 1.87 22.31 -3.90
C PHE A 592 1.35 21.25 -4.88
N LEU A 593 1.89 20.02 -4.83
CA LEU A 593 1.44 18.93 -5.68
C LEU A 593 -0.02 18.56 -5.40
N SER A 594 -0.43 18.54 -4.13
CA SER A 594 -1.83 18.29 -3.74
C SER A 594 -2.77 19.37 -4.28
N ALA A 595 -2.36 20.63 -4.27
CA ALA A 595 -3.13 21.74 -4.85
C ALA A 595 -3.23 21.63 -6.38
N VAL A 596 -2.14 21.29 -7.08
CA VAL A 596 -2.13 21.07 -8.53
C VAL A 596 -3.08 19.94 -8.92
N VAL A 597 -3.03 18.80 -8.21
CA VAL A 597 -3.94 17.67 -8.45
C VAL A 597 -5.40 18.06 -8.18
N SER A 598 -5.65 18.83 -7.11
CA SER A 598 -7.00 19.32 -6.79
C SER A 598 -7.56 20.26 -7.84
N LEU A 599 -6.72 21.18 -8.37
CA LEU A 599 -7.09 22.07 -9.47
C LEU A 599 -7.40 21.28 -10.74
N ALA A 600 -6.57 20.30 -11.09
CA ALA A 600 -6.80 19.43 -12.25
C ALA A 600 -8.15 18.68 -12.16
N VAL A 601 -8.49 18.15 -10.98
CA VAL A 601 -9.80 17.53 -10.73
C VAL A 601 -10.95 18.53 -10.88
N CYS A 602 -10.81 19.75 -10.35
CA CYS A 602 -11.83 20.79 -10.53
C CYS A 602 -12.04 21.11 -12.02
N MET A 603 -10.96 21.22 -12.79
CA MET A 603 -11.02 21.44 -14.24
C MET A 603 -11.70 20.28 -14.98
N LEU A 604 -11.39 19.03 -14.63
CA LEU A 604 -12.03 17.84 -15.22
C LEU A 604 -13.52 17.77 -14.87
N ALA A 605 -13.90 18.20 -13.66
CA ALA A 605 -15.27 18.23 -13.19
C ALA A 605 -16.12 19.34 -13.84
N LEU A 606 -15.52 20.37 -14.47
CA LEU A 606 -16.26 21.36 -15.27
C LEU A 606 -16.91 20.75 -16.51
N ARG A 607 -16.44 19.59 -16.97
CA ARG A 607 -17.05 18.91 -18.12
C ARG A 607 -18.51 18.59 -17.83
N PRO A 608 -19.43 18.92 -18.75
CA PRO A 608 -20.85 18.74 -18.50
C PRO A 608 -21.20 17.25 -18.56
N THR A 609 -22.02 16.84 -17.61
CA THR A 609 -22.52 15.48 -17.46
C THR A 609 -23.95 15.59 -16.96
N SER A 610 -24.84 14.72 -17.42
CA SER A 610 -26.20 14.67 -16.89
C SER A 610 -26.16 14.08 -15.48
N ARG A 611 -27.02 14.56 -14.58
CA ARG A 611 -27.04 14.13 -13.17
C ARG A 611 -27.35 12.63 -13.02
N ASP A 612 -28.05 12.04 -13.96
CA ASP A 612 -28.39 10.63 -13.97
C ASP A 612 -27.27 9.74 -14.56
N SER A 613 -26.28 10.32 -15.25
CA SER A 613 -25.17 9.57 -15.87
C SER A 613 -24.18 8.98 -14.84
N THR A 614 -23.52 7.91 -15.24
CA THR A 614 -22.34 7.38 -14.55
C THR A 614 -21.15 8.33 -14.61
N GLY A 615 -21.01 9.13 -15.68
CA GLY A 615 -19.98 10.17 -15.80
C GLY A 615 -20.05 11.24 -14.70
N TYR A 616 -21.25 11.66 -14.29
CA TYR A 616 -21.43 12.57 -13.15
C TYR A 616 -20.95 11.93 -11.83
N ALA A 617 -21.24 10.64 -11.62
CA ALA A 617 -20.75 9.90 -10.47
C ALA A 617 -19.21 9.74 -10.47
N LEU A 618 -18.58 9.56 -11.64
CA LEU A 618 -17.12 9.54 -11.75
C LEU A 618 -16.50 10.88 -11.34
N GLN A 619 -17.06 12.00 -11.81
CA GLN A 619 -16.59 13.34 -11.44
C GLN A 619 -16.75 13.60 -9.95
N TYR A 620 -17.88 13.21 -9.35
CA TYR A 620 -18.07 13.25 -7.89
C TYR A 620 -17.02 12.40 -7.17
N SER A 621 -16.74 11.20 -7.69
CA SER A 621 -15.79 10.26 -7.10
C SER A 621 -14.35 10.76 -7.12
N MET A 622 -13.97 11.64 -8.05
CA MET A 622 -12.66 12.29 -8.02
C MET A 622 -12.45 13.13 -6.75
N PHE A 623 -13.50 13.77 -6.24
CA PHE A 623 -13.42 14.54 -5.00
C PHE A 623 -13.27 13.62 -3.78
N LEU A 624 -13.90 12.44 -3.79
CA LEU A 624 -13.67 11.42 -2.76
C LEU A 624 -12.23 10.90 -2.78
N LEU A 625 -11.64 10.75 -3.97
CA LEU A 625 -10.21 10.44 -4.08
C LEU A 625 -9.35 11.57 -3.51
N LEU A 626 -9.66 12.84 -3.79
CA LEU A 626 -8.92 13.98 -3.24
C LEU A 626 -8.95 14.03 -1.71
N MET A 627 -10.08 13.71 -1.08
CA MET A 627 -10.20 13.66 0.39
C MET A 627 -9.17 12.75 1.04
N VAL A 628 -8.74 11.72 0.33
CA VAL A 628 -7.73 10.77 0.79
C VAL A 628 -6.36 11.17 0.26
N LEU A 629 -6.18 11.29 -1.06
CA LEU A 629 -4.88 11.43 -1.71
C LEU A 629 -4.20 12.78 -1.48
N ALA A 630 -4.98 13.87 -1.44
CA ALA A 630 -4.48 15.26 -1.37
C ALA A 630 -4.51 15.85 0.05
N SER A 631 -5.01 15.09 1.04
CA SER A 631 -4.92 15.48 2.44
C SER A 631 -3.45 15.53 2.90
N PRO A 632 -3.06 16.42 3.83
CA PRO A 632 -1.74 16.38 4.46
C PRO A 632 -1.44 15.03 5.13
N ALA A 633 -2.47 14.41 5.72
CA ALA A 633 -2.40 13.07 6.27
C ALA A 633 -3.74 12.33 6.13
N ALA A 634 -3.68 11.08 5.70
CA ALA A 634 -4.83 10.18 5.65
C ALA A 634 -4.39 8.78 6.05
N TRP A 635 -5.06 8.21 7.06
CA TRP A 635 -4.82 6.83 7.49
C TRP A 635 -5.51 5.85 6.55
N MET A 636 -5.05 4.60 6.51
CA MET A 636 -5.54 3.62 5.54
C MET A 636 -7.06 3.37 5.62
N HIS A 637 -7.69 3.57 6.78
CA HIS A 637 -9.14 3.45 6.92
C HIS A 637 -9.93 4.59 6.23
N TYR A 638 -9.31 5.72 5.89
CA TYR A 638 -9.93 6.82 5.12
C TYR A 638 -10.24 6.37 3.68
N GLU A 639 -9.49 5.39 3.17
CA GLU A 639 -9.71 4.79 1.85
C GLU A 639 -11.07 4.10 1.73
N THR A 640 -11.79 3.88 2.83
CA THR A 640 -13.20 3.42 2.87
C THR A 640 -14.10 4.15 1.87
N LEU A 641 -13.87 5.45 1.68
CA LEU A 641 -14.63 6.27 0.73
C LEU A 641 -14.43 5.83 -0.73
N LEU A 642 -13.32 5.16 -1.03
CA LEU A 642 -12.91 4.77 -2.38
C LEU A 642 -13.72 3.57 -2.91
N VAL A 643 -14.58 2.96 -2.10
CA VAL A 643 -15.62 2.03 -2.57
C VAL A 643 -16.51 2.70 -3.63
N VAL A 644 -16.83 3.99 -3.46
CA VAL A 644 -17.68 4.75 -4.40
C VAL A 644 -17.03 4.89 -5.79
N PRO A 645 -15.78 5.37 -5.96
CA PRO A 645 -15.14 5.42 -7.26
C PRO A 645 -15.05 4.06 -7.95
N PHE A 646 -14.72 2.98 -7.24
CA PHE A 646 -14.67 1.65 -7.86
C PHE A 646 -16.05 1.16 -8.30
N GLY A 647 -17.08 1.34 -7.46
CA GLY A 647 -18.46 1.05 -7.84
C GLY A 647 -18.89 1.86 -9.06
N ALA A 648 -18.59 3.16 -9.09
CA ALA A 648 -18.93 4.04 -10.20
C ALA A 648 -18.23 3.62 -11.50
N LEU A 649 -16.94 3.24 -11.44
CA LEU A 649 -16.18 2.74 -12.59
C LEU A 649 -16.71 1.42 -13.12
N VAL A 650 -17.04 0.45 -12.24
CA VAL A 650 -17.64 -0.83 -12.65
C VAL A 650 -18.95 -0.60 -13.37
N LEU A 651 -19.81 0.29 -12.88
CA LEU A 651 -21.07 0.64 -13.55
C LEU A 651 -20.85 1.40 -14.87
N HIS A 652 -19.95 2.37 -14.86
CA HIS A 652 -19.65 3.18 -16.04
C HIS A 652 -19.14 2.36 -17.22
N LEU A 653 -18.33 1.35 -16.91
CA LEU A 653 -17.69 0.50 -17.91
C LEU A 653 -18.53 -0.74 -18.27
N HIS A 654 -19.60 -1.05 -17.53
CA HIS A 654 -20.35 -2.32 -17.64
C HIS A 654 -20.73 -2.69 -19.09
N GLU A 655 -21.25 -1.73 -19.84
CA GLU A 655 -21.70 -1.93 -21.23
C GLU A 655 -20.63 -1.55 -22.27
N ARG A 656 -19.42 -1.18 -21.83
CA ARG A 656 -18.34 -0.74 -22.71
C ARG A 656 -17.38 -1.89 -23.00
N SER A 657 -16.79 -1.88 -24.19
CA SER A 657 -15.64 -2.73 -24.52
C SER A 657 -14.34 -2.01 -24.16
N VAL A 658 -13.56 -2.58 -23.25
CA VAL A 658 -12.29 -2.03 -22.77
C VAL A 658 -11.11 -2.91 -23.15
N SER A 659 -9.93 -2.32 -23.33
CA SER A 659 -8.72 -3.11 -23.56
C SER A 659 -8.28 -3.81 -22.27
N LEU A 660 -7.73 -5.01 -22.40
CA LEU A 660 -7.23 -5.81 -21.28
C LEU A 660 -6.14 -5.07 -20.46
N PRO A 661 -5.18 -4.35 -21.07
CA PRO A 661 -4.21 -3.57 -20.30
C PRO A 661 -4.88 -2.52 -19.41
N TYR A 662 -5.86 -1.79 -19.96
CA TYR A 662 -6.60 -0.77 -19.21
C TYR A 662 -7.40 -1.39 -18.05
N ALA A 663 -8.13 -2.48 -18.32
CA ALA A 663 -8.89 -3.18 -17.30
C ALA A 663 -7.97 -3.78 -16.21
N THR A 664 -6.76 -4.19 -16.58
CA THR A 664 -5.75 -4.67 -15.63
C THR A 664 -5.20 -3.54 -14.76
N LEU A 665 -4.98 -2.34 -15.29
CA LEU A 665 -4.57 -1.18 -14.48
C LEU A 665 -5.64 -0.81 -13.44
N LEU A 666 -6.92 -0.85 -13.83
CA LEU A 666 -8.03 -0.69 -12.89
C LEU A 666 -8.07 -1.80 -11.82
N ALA A 667 -7.87 -3.05 -12.23
CA ALA A 667 -7.84 -4.18 -11.31
C ALA A 667 -6.65 -4.13 -10.33
N LEU A 668 -5.47 -3.74 -10.82
CA LEU A 668 -4.30 -3.51 -9.99
C LEU A 668 -4.52 -2.36 -9.01
N SER A 669 -5.11 -1.25 -9.47
CA SER A 669 -5.50 -0.14 -8.60
C SER A 669 -6.43 -0.60 -7.48
N PHE A 670 -7.49 -1.34 -7.81
CA PHE A 670 -8.38 -1.93 -6.82
C PHE A 670 -7.64 -2.82 -5.85
N ALA A 671 -6.83 -3.76 -6.34
CA ALA A 671 -6.13 -4.71 -5.50
C ALA A 671 -5.15 -4.03 -4.53
N LEU A 672 -4.39 -3.02 -4.99
CA LEU A 672 -3.46 -2.27 -4.15
C LEU A 672 -4.17 -1.47 -3.03
N ILE A 673 -5.38 -0.98 -3.26
CA ILE A 673 -6.13 -0.23 -2.24
C ILE A 673 -6.95 -1.18 -1.36
N ALA A 674 -7.62 -2.15 -1.94
CA ALA A 674 -8.55 -3.05 -1.26
C ALA A 674 -7.85 -4.13 -0.44
N TYR A 675 -6.59 -4.48 -0.75
CA TYR A 675 -5.84 -5.51 -0.05
C TYR A 675 -4.96 -4.96 1.08
N GLY A 676 -4.98 -5.69 2.20
CA GLY A 676 -4.01 -5.51 3.27
C GLY A 676 -4.06 -4.16 3.98
N ASN A 677 -3.13 -4.01 4.91
CA ASN A 677 -2.90 -2.82 5.70
C ASN A 677 -1.38 -2.57 5.82
N GLN A 678 -0.97 -1.68 6.71
CA GLN A 678 0.41 -1.27 6.89
C GLN A 678 1.38 -2.40 7.24
N TRP A 679 0.87 -3.56 7.70
CA TRP A 679 1.69 -4.72 8.07
C TRP A 679 1.73 -5.81 7.01
N SER A 680 1.06 -5.62 5.87
CA SER A 680 0.95 -6.69 4.86
C SER A 680 2.24 -6.91 4.06
N PHE A 681 3.05 -5.87 3.87
CA PHE A 681 4.34 -5.96 3.16
C PHE A 681 5.49 -5.38 3.99
N TYR A 682 5.27 -5.19 5.28
CA TYR A 682 6.20 -4.52 6.18
C TYR A 682 6.06 -5.07 7.61
N ASP A 683 7.16 -5.54 8.18
CA ASP A 683 7.24 -6.12 9.53
C ASP A 683 7.77 -5.12 10.57
N GLY A 684 7.96 -3.85 10.19
CA GLY A 684 8.62 -2.84 11.03
C GLY A 684 10.12 -2.70 10.77
N THR A 685 10.74 -3.57 9.97
CA THR A 685 12.17 -3.50 9.67
C THR A 685 12.42 -2.67 8.41
N ILE A 686 13.25 -1.64 8.53
CA ILE A 686 13.58 -0.76 7.40
C ILE A 686 14.79 -1.33 6.67
N HIS A 687 14.54 -1.90 5.50
CA HIS A 687 15.58 -2.41 4.60
C HIS A 687 15.98 -1.42 3.51
N GLY A 688 15.73 -0.12 3.71
CA GLY A 688 16.08 0.93 2.77
C GLY A 688 14.96 1.35 1.81
N ILE A 689 15.32 1.83 0.62
CA ILE A 689 14.41 2.43 -0.37
C ILE A 689 13.34 1.45 -0.86
N LEU A 690 13.67 0.16 -0.94
CA LEU A 690 12.69 -0.87 -1.31
C LEU A 690 11.61 -1.05 -0.26
N THR A 691 11.92 -0.79 1.02
CA THR A 691 10.90 -0.73 2.07
C THR A 691 10.01 0.48 1.86
N ILE A 692 10.58 1.68 1.63
CA ILE A 692 9.80 2.91 1.38
C ILE A 692 8.88 2.75 0.16
N ALA A 693 9.41 2.16 -0.91
CA ALA A 693 8.64 1.86 -2.12
C ALA A 693 7.53 0.85 -1.83
N GLY A 694 7.84 -0.26 -1.15
CA GLY A 694 6.90 -1.32 -0.82
C GLY A 694 5.77 -0.88 0.11
N VAL A 695 6.08 -0.10 1.15
CA VAL A 695 5.05 0.39 2.09
C VAL A 695 4.09 1.41 1.48
N SER A 696 4.46 2.00 0.35
CA SER A 696 3.65 3.02 -0.33
C SER A 696 2.73 2.43 -1.42
N TYR A 697 2.43 1.13 -1.35
CA TYR A 697 1.69 0.43 -2.39
C TYR A 697 0.26 0.96 -2.61
N LYS A 698 -0.43 1.38 -1.54
CA LYS A 698 -1.76 1.99 -1.60
C LYS A 698 -1.74 3.36 -2.25
N PHE A 699 -0.68 4.16 -2.01
CA PHE A 699 -0.45 5.41 -2.74
C PHE A 699 -0.38 5.17 -4.26
N TYR A 700 0.38 4.17 -4.73
CA TYR A 700 0.42 3.83 -6.16
C TYR A 700 -0.96 3.37 -6.68
N GLY A 701 -1.71 2.62 -5.87
CA GLY A 701 -3.09 2.25 -6.19
C GLY A 701 -3.98 3.47 -6.41
N MET A 702 -3.87 4.49 -5.57
CA MET A 702 -4.62 5.74 -5.68
C MET A 702 -4.19 6.59 -6.89
N LEU A 703 -2.89 6.61 -7.23
CA LEU A 703 -2.42 7.27 -8.46
C LEU A 703 -3.01 6.61 -9.72
N LEU A 704 -3.04 5.27 -9.76
CA LEU A 704 -3.68 4.52 -10.84
C LEU A 704 -5.18 4.82 -10.91
N LEU A 705 -5.87 4.87 -9.76
CA LEU A 705 -7.30 5.22 -9.69
C LEU A 705 -7.55 6.61 -10.25
N GLY A 706 -6.76 7.60 -9.83
CA GLY A 706 -6.84 8.98 -10.33
C GLY A 706 -6.63 9.07 -11.83
N GLY A 707 -5.63 8.34 -12.37
CA GLY A 707 -5.38 8.25 -13.81
C GLY A 707 -6.56 7.64 -14.58
N VAL A 708 -7.14 6.56 -14.07
CA VAL A 708 -8.32 5.90 -14.68
C VAL A 708 -9.55 6.82 -14.65
N LEU A 709 -9.83 7.46 -13.51
CA LEU A 709 -10.93 8.41 -13.38
C LEU A 709 -10.76 9.60 -14.34
N ALA A 710 -9.56 10.18 -14.38
CA ALA A 710 -9.27 11.30 -15.28
C ALA A 710 -9.45 10.90 -16.74
N PHE A 711 -8.96 9.72 -17.13
CA PHE A 711 -9.10 9.21 -18.49
C PHE A 711 -10.56 9.01 -18.91
N GLU A 712 -11.40 8.43 -18.06
CA GLU A 712 -12.83 8.26 -18.40
C GLU A 712 -13.58 9.60 -18.43
N ALA A 713 -13.27 10.54 -17.54
CA ALA A 713 -13.83 11.89 -17.63
C ALA A 713 -13.37 12.65 -18.89
N LEU A 714 -12.15 12.37 -19.38
CA LEU A 714 -11.65 12.91 -20.64
C LEU A 714 -12.32 12.30 -21.88
N ARG A 715 -12.80 11.06 -21.78
CA ARG A 715 -13.52 10.33 -22.84
C ARG A 715 -14.97 10.75 -23.01
N GLU A 716 -15.60 11.23 -21.93
CA GLU A 716 -16.93 11.83 -22.04
C GLU A 716 -16.88 13.01 -23.02
N PRO A 717 -17.76 13.03 -24.05
CA PRO A 717 -17.71 14.05 -25.09
C PRO A 717 -17.84 15.43 -24.45
N ALA A 718 -16.81 16.26 -24.61
CA ALA A 718 -16.89 17.67 -24.26
C ALA A 718 -17.83 18.34 -25.27
N PRO A 719 -18.95 18.95 -24.85
CA PRO A 719 -19.61 19.93 -25.71
C PRO A 719 -18.64 21.08 -25.92
N ALA A 720 -18.71 21.71 -27.09
CA ALA A 720 -17.96 22.91 -27.39
C ALA A 720 -18.10 23.91 -26.22
N LEU A 721 -17.00 24.15 -25.50
CA LEU A 721 -16.94 25.04 -24.34
C LEU A 721 -17.25 26.50 -24.73
N LEU A 722 -16.96 26.86 -25.98
CA LEU A 722 -17.15 28.20 -26.55
C LEU A 722 -18.61 28.69 -26.51
N PRO A 723 -19.64 27.94 -26.97
CA PRO A 723 -21.03 28.40 -26.93
C PRO A 723 -21.66 28.46 -25.53
N HIS A 724 -21.08 27.85 -24.49
CA HIS A 724 -21.61 27.95 -23.12
C HIS A 724 -21.00 29.14 -22.37
N LEU A 725 -19.68 29.38 -22.53
CA LEU A 725 -19.03 30.60 -22.06
C LEU A 725 -19.58 31.84 -22.77
N ALA A 726 -19.83 31.76 -24.08
CA ALA A 726 -20.50 32.84 -24.83
C ALA A 726 -21.91 33.12 -24.30
N ARG A 727 -22.66 32.10 -23.83
CA ARG A 727 -23.98 32.27 -23.22
C ARG A 727 -23.94 32.84 -21.80
N LEU A 728 -22.89 32.54 -21.03
CA LEU A 728 -22.66 33.15 -19.71
C LEU A 728 -22.24 34.61 -19.82
N ILE A 729 -21.41 34.95 -20.80
CA ILE A 729 -20.99 36.34 -21.09
C ILE A 729 -22.19 37.12 -21.66
N ALA A 730 -22.97 36.55 -22.58
CA ALA A 730 -24.13 37.22 -23.18
C ALA A 730 -25.30 37.45 -22.20
N ARG A 731 -25.38 36.71 -21.08
CA ARG A 731 -26.42 36.90 -20.06
C ARG A 731 -26.10 37.99 -19.03
N SER A 732 -24.93 38.63 -19.11
CA SER A 732 -24.53 39.72 -18.20
C SER A 732 -25.01 41.11 -18.64
N GLY A 733 -25.88 41.20 -19.65
CA GLY A 733 -26.36 42.47 -20.21
C GLY A 733 -27.81 42.46 -20.70
N GLN A 734 -28.74 41.85 -19.96
CA GLN A 734 -30.18 42.03 -20.12
C GLN A 734 -30.88 42.17 -18.78
#